data_AF-A0AAV2LDY4-F1
#
_entry.id   AF-A0AAV2LDY4-F1
#
_cell.length_a   1.000
_cell.length_b   1.000
_cell.length_c   1.000
_cell.angle_alpha   90.00
_cell.angle_beta   90.00
_cell.angle_gamma   90.00
#
_symmetry.space_group_name_H-M   'P 1'
#
loop_
_entity.id
_entity.type
_entity.pdbx_description
1 polymer ?
#
loop_
_entity_poly.entity_id
_entity_poly.type
_entity_poly.pdbx_seq_one_letter_code
_entity_poly.pdbx_strand_id
1 'polypeptide(L)'
;MDIDLEGIIQGIKSRDTDRIQIHLQEFNKEYAQCFFFDKEERNRRKQKRLEEFKINKVRDYTDSDSDGEEYAEEDCDLFLRQNLALVLIGFIRTEVDCSLLKVTLRSLRILSRDKRVLAPLVTDNALLTLAKLGGLTSEETQEELSQPDVDFYDNIIVSLAKAKAQEEEAHMETYEQAEESVEDVSSTDAENMSWVSGAWPSINEAQRGSVHQKVLERGRRDRRKSKLEGEGDDEPEGDPTEEAQRKEAMKVLCNVVYNSSWAQERFSALGLINGLMQLLSAGVSSSPPSSVQFYELRLMFLMTALRPELSKLLQQEGGVSLLTAALESCLEVEWTDQYQCVLDLAAPPISLDASQRVMEILKILFNITFSSHRREPREEEAAQYRHLVAILRLCLLRKCVLAEDTDDLQGHTVNLLSALPLQCLDLLLTAPLAPGSEQFNGVNMDCVQKLLCFMEQRLEQGDKAKEKLTPILNLLTESCRAHRETRKYLRNQILPPLRDVSQRPEEGSTVKSQIVRLMTHLDTDLKHCAADFIFVLCKENVRRFVKYTGYGNAAGLLATRGLLGGQSAQSVTAHYSSDSNSDTEEYRQQKDRINPVTGRVEAQMPDPMEGMSEQEKEEEAKRLIKLFSKLSRDDIIQPMGVDSEGRLVPMTGLGRNSIIEERHSDSDFEEEK
;
A
#
# COMPACT_ATOMS: atom_id res chain seq x y z
N MET A 1 -17.07 -26.55 17.40
CA MET A 1 -18.08 -25.53 17.79
C MET A 1 -19.43 -26.20 18.03
N ASP A 2 -20.25 -25.69 18.96
CA ASP A 2 -21.66 -26.12 19.14
C ASP A 2 -22.58 -25.43 18.09
N ILE A 3 -22.43 -25.78 16.81
CA ILE A 3 -23.34 -25.31 15.76
C ILE A 3 -24.43 -26.37 15.57
N ASP A 4 -25.67 -26.07 15.98
CA ASP A 4 -26.83 -26.93 15.71
C ASP A 4 -27.31 -26.82 14.24
N LEU A 5 -26.49 -27.33 13.32
CA LEU A 5 -26.76 -27.31 11.89
C LEU A 5 -28.01 -28.14 11.53
N GLU A 6 -28.26 -29.24 12.26
CA GLU A 6 -29.45 -30.07 12.11
C GLU A 6 -30.72 -29.32 12.53
N GLY A 7 -30.68 -28.58 13.65
CA GLY A 7 -31.77 -27.71 14.09
C GLY A 7 -32.08 -26.59 13.10
N ILE A 8 -31.05 -25.99 12.48
CA ILE A 8 -31.22 -24.98 11.42
C ILE A 8 -31.87 -25.60 10.18
N ILE A 9 -31.37 -26.75 9.69
CA ILE A 9 -31.94 -27.43 8.51
C ILE A 9 -33.39 -27.89 8.78
N GLN A 10 -33.66 -28.42 9.98
CA GLN A 10 -35.00 -28.85 10.37
C GLN A 10 -35.97 -27.65 10.45
N GLY A 11 -35.50 -26.50 10.97
CA GLY A 11 -36.25 -25.25 10.97
C GLY A 11 -36.58 -24.76 9.56
N ILE A 12 -35.63 -24.85 8.62
CA ILE A 12 -35.84 -24.51 7.21
C ILE A 12 -36.92 -25.42 6.60
N LYS A 13 -36.86 -26.72 6.84
CA LYS A 13 -37.86 -27.68 6.35
C LYS A 13 -39.25 -27.47 6.95
N SER A 14 -39.34 -27.13 8.24
CA SER A 14 -40.60 -26.85 8.91
C SER A 14 -41.12 -25.42 8.70
N ARG A 15 -40.38 -24.57 7.97
CA ARG A 15 -40.64 -23.12 7.82
C ARG A 15 -40.81 -22.40 9.16
N ASP A 16 -40.09 -22.84 10.19
CA ASP A 16 -40.10 -22.23 11.52
C ASP A 16 -39.08 -21.11 11.59
N THR A 17 -39.51 -19.90 11.25
CA THR A 17 -38.66 -18.69 11.17
C THR A 17 -38.07 -18.30 12.52
N ASP A 18 -38.80 -18.51 13.61
CA ASP A 18 -38.38 -18.13 14.96
C ASP A 18 -37.24 -19.02 15.45
N ARG A 19 -37.36 -20.33 15.21
CA ARG A 19 -36.31 -21.29 15.56
C ARG A 19 -35.01 -21.01 14.80
N ILE A 20 -35.08 -20.75 13.48
CA ILE A 20 -33.90 -20.39 12.69
C ILE A 20 -33.27 -19.09 13.21
N GLN A 21 -34.10 -18.09 13.51
CA GLN A 21 -33.62 -16.80 14.00
C GLN A 21 -32.86 -16.91 15.32
N ILE A 22 -33.35 -17.69 16.28
CA ILE A 22 -32.70 -17.89 17.59
C ILE A 22 -31.31 -18.52 17.42
N HIS A 23 -31.22 -19.64 16.71
CA HIS A 23 -29.94 -20.34 16.51
C HIS A 23 -28.90 -19.46 15.79
N LEU A 24 -29.32 -18.71 14.77
CA LEU A 24 -28.41 -17.81 14.04
C LEU A 24 -28.03 -16.56 14.88
N GLN A 25 -28.92 -16.06 15.74
CA GLN A 25 -28.60 -14.95 16.64
C GLN A 25 -27.57 -15.36 17.70
N GLU A 26 -27.68 -16.57 18.27
CA GLU A 26 -26.71 -17.12 19.21
C GLU A 26 -25.33 -17.27 18.53
N PHE A 27 -25.30 -17.89 17.35
CA PHE A 27 -24.08 -17.96 16.52
C PHE A 27 -23.50 -16.57 16.25
N ASN A 28 -24.32 -15.62 15.82
CA ASN A 28 -23.86 -14.27 15.52
C ASN A 28 -23.29 -13.58 16.77
N LYS A 29 -23.88 -13.76 17.95
CA LYS A 29 -23.41 -13.16 19.20
C LYS A 29 -22.06 -13.73 19.62
N GLU A 30 -21.87 -15.03 19.46
CA GLU A 30 -20.63 -15.73 19.81
C GLU A 30 -19.49 -15.34 18.86
N TYR A 31 -19.75 -15.34 17.56
CA TYR A 31 -18.71 -15.19 16.52
C TYR A 31 -18.63 -13.81 15.87
N ALA A 32 -19.43 -12.81 16.28
CA ALA A 32 -19.45 -11.46 15.68
C ALA A 32 -18.05 -10.81 15.57
N GLN A 33 -17.22 -11.01 16.60
CA GLN A 33 -15.88 -10.44 16.70
C GLN A 33 -14.78 -11.42 16.30
N CYS A 34 -15.11 -12.62 15.82
CA CYS A 34 -14.12 -13.62 15.44
C CYS A 34 -13.53 -13.30 14.06
N PHE A 35 -12.21 -13.42 13.96
CA PHE A 35 -11.47 -13.35 12.71
C PHE A 35 -10.65 -14.64 12.58
N PHE A 36 -10.76 -15.29 11.43
CA PHE A 36 -10.01 -16.51 11.14
C PHE A 36 -8.59 -16.13 10.72
N PHE A 37 -7.62 -16.26 11.63
CA PHE A 37 -6.22 -15.97 11.32
C PHE A 37 -5.50 -17.22 10.83
N ASP A 38 -4.61 -17.03 9.86
CA ASP A 38 -3.68 -18.09 9.45
C ASP A 38 -2.72 -18.43 10.58
N LYS A 39 -2.74 -19.68 11.08
CA LYS A 39 -1.80 -20.15 12.14
C LYS A 39 -0.36 -19.95 11.65
N GLU A 40 -0.11 -20.04 10.34
CA GLU A 40 1.20 -19.83 9.73
C GLU A 40 1.65 -18.36 9.71
N GLU A 41 0.78 -17.37 9.51
CA GLU A 41 1.18 -15.94 9.56
C GLU A 41 1.51 -15.52 11.00
N ARG A 42 0.77 -16.06 11.97
CA ARG A 42 1.07 -15.89 13.40
C ARG A 42 2.32 -16.65 13.80
N ASN A 43 2.48 -17.90 13.38
CA ASN A 43 3.66 -18.70 13.66
C ASN A 43 4.87 -18.09 12.97
N ARG A 44 4.81 -17.62 11.73
CA ARG A 44 5.88 -16.87 11.06
C ARG A 44 6.22 -15.56 11.76
N ARG A 45 5.24 -14.83 12.30
CA ARG A 45 5.49 -13.64 13.14
C ARG A 45 6.07 -13.99 14.50
N LYS A 46 5.63 -15.08 15.11
CA LYS A 46 6.18 -15.62 16.36
C LYS A 46 7.59 -16.15 16.12
N GLN A 47 7.84 -16.88 15.03
CA GLN A 47 9.10 -17.45 14.58
C GLN A 47 10.07 -16.33 14.25
N LYS A 48 9.66 -15.30 13.50
CA LYS A 48 10.48 -14.09 13.30
C LYS A 48 10.83 -13.40 14.61
N ARG A 49 9.86 -13.24 15.52
CA ARG A 49 10.12 -12.70 16.86
C ARG A 49 11.00 -13.63 17.70
N LEU A 50 10.87 -14.95 17.54
CA LEU A 50 11.63 -15.97 18.26
C LEU A 50 13.04 -16.09 17.68
N GLU A 51 13.22 -15.90 16.37
CA GLU A 51 14.49 -15.83 15.65
C GLU A 51 15.20 -14.52 15.98
N GLU A 52 14.50 -13.38 16.00
CA GLU A 52 15.01 -12.11 16.55
C GLU A 52 15.40 -12.26 18.03
N PHE A 53 14.67 -13.08 18.80
CA PHE A 53 14.98 -13.37 20.20
C PHE A 53 16.11 -14.40 20.38
N LYS A 54 16.23 -15.40 19.49
CA LYS A 54 17.27 -16.44 19.45
C LYS A 54 18.61 -15.87 18.95
N ILE A 55 18.57 -14.96 17.97
CA ILE A 55 19.74 -14.16 17.56
C ILE A 55 20.25 -13.33 18.76
N ASN A 56 19.36 -12.92 19.67
CA ASN A 56 19.70 -12.18 20.88
C ASN A 56 20.01 -13.06 22.12
N LYS A 57 19.75 -14.37 22.11
CA LYS A 57 20.13 -15.28 23.20
C LYS A 57 20.42 -16.70 22.70
N VAL A 58 21.68 -17.11 22.86
CA VAL A 58 22.12 -18.51 22.79
C VAL A 58 21.66 -19.26 24.03
N ARG A 59 20.75 -20.23 23.89
CA ARG A 59 20.81 -21.56 24.54
C ARG A 59 19.63 -22.47 24.20
N ASP A 60 19.96 -23.76 24.08
CA ASP A 60 19.16 -24.93 23.70
C ASP A 60 17.95 -25.21 24.60
N TYR A 61 16.89 -25.81 24.04
CA TYR A 61 16.05 -26.85 24.68
C TYR A 61 15.29 -27.70 23.63
N THR A 62 15.00 -28.92 24.05
CA THR A 62 14.56 -30.15 23.36
C THR A 62 13.05 -30.27 23.14
N ASP A 63 12.67 -30.95 22.06
CA ASP A 63 11.30 -31.24 21.59
C ASP A 63 10.55 -32.29 22.43
N SER A 64 9.23 -32.13 22.52
CA SER A 64 8.27 -33.11 23.05
C SER A 64 7.03 -33.07 22.16
N ASP A 65 6.83 -34.12 21.36
CA ASP A 65 5.70 -34.29 20.44
C ASP A 65 4.48 -34.85 21.18
N SER A 66 3.36 -34.13 21.16
CA SER A 66 2.04 -34.62 21.57
C SER A 66 0.96 -33.82 20.84
N ASP A 67 0.84 -34.02 19.52
CA ASP A 67 -0.12 -33.29 18.69
C ASP A 67 -1.26 -34.18 18.14
N GLY A 68 -1.37 -35.47 18.50
CA GLY A 68 -2.24 -36.43 17.81
C GLY A 68 -3.77 -36.21 17.90
N GLU A 69 -4.28 -35.58 18.95
CA GLU A 69 -5.73 -35.48 19.21
C GLU A 69 -6.37 -34.16 18.75
N GLU A 70 -5.58 -33.12 18.46
CA GLU A 70 -6.09 -31.78 18.08
C GLU A 70 -6.47 -31.69 16.58
N TYR A 71 -6.13 -32.71 15.78
CA TYR A 71 -6.31 -32.68 14.31
C TYR A 71 -7.70 -33.15 13.83
N ALA A 72 -8.34 -34.09 14.52
CA ALA A 72 -9.63 -34.66 14.08
C ALA A 72 -10.81 -33.70 14.34
N GLU A 73 -10.82 -33.03 15.50
CA GLU A 73 -11.90 -32.15 15.93
C GLU A 73 -12.01 -30.86 15.06
N GLU A 74 -10.90 -30.42 14.46
CA GLU A 74 -10.87 -29.22 13.61
C GLU A 74 -11.39 -29.44 12.18
N ASP A 75 -11.26 -30.65 11.62
CA ASP A 75 -11.75 -30.97 10.28
C ASP A 75 -13.29 -31.08 10.26
N CYS A 76 -13.88 -31.62 11.32
CA CYS A 76 -15.34 -31.68 11.47
C CYS A 76 -15.96 -30.31 11.72
N ASP A 77 -15.30 -29.44 12.48
CA ASP A 77 -15.73 -28.05 12.65
C ASP A 77 -15.70 -27.26 11.33
N LEU A 78 -14.69 -27.48 10.49
CA LEU A 78 -14.62 -26.90 9.15
C LEU A 78 -15.72 -27.43 8.24
N PHE A 79 -16.00 -28.73 8.28
CA PHE A 79 -17.07 -29.36 7.52
C PHE A 79 -18.44 -28.78 7.90
N LEU A 80 -18.71 -28.59 9.19
CA LEU A 80 -19.93 -27.96 9.69
C LEU A 80 -20.09 -26.53 9.17
N ARG A 81 -19.02 -25.73 9.18
CA ARG A 81 -19.03 -24.35 8.66
C ARG A 81 -19.27 -24.28 7.16
N GLN A 82 -18.65 -25.18 6.38
CA GLN A 82 -18.85 -25.25 4.93
C GLN A 82 -20.30 -25.59 4.58
N ASN A 83 -20.87 -26.59 5.25
CA ASN A 83 -22.27 -26.97 5.05
C ASN A 83 -23.23 -25.88 5.54
N LEU A 84 -22.93 -25.18 6.65
CA LEU A 84 -23.72 -24.03 7.09
C LEU A 84 -23.73 -22.93 6.02
N ALA A 85 -22.58 -22.55 5.46
CA ALA A 85 -22.53 -21.54 4.41
C ALA A 85 -23.36 -21.94 3.17
N LEU A 86 -23.31 -23.23 2.79
CA LEU A 86 -24.09 -23.79 1.69
C LEU A 86 -25.61 -23.78 1.96
N VAL A 87 -26.01 -24.16 3.17
CA VAL A 87 -27.42 -24.15 3.60
C VAL A 87 -27.96 -22.73 3.62
N LEU A 88 -27.20 -21.77 4.17
CA LEU A 88 -27.64 -20.38 4.27
C LEU A 88 -27.75 -19.70 2.90
N ILE A 89 -26.82 -19.94 1.97
CA ILE A 89 -26.94 -19.38 0.61
C ILE A 89 -28.10 -20.00 -0.16
N GLY A 90 -28.38 -21.29 0.04
CA GLY A 90 -29.59 -21.94 -0.49
C GLY A 90 -30.87 -21.36 0.10
N PHE A 91 -30.87 -21.11 1.40
CA PHE A 91 -32.02 -20.54 2.13
C PHE A 91 -32.35 -19.11 1.69
N ILE A 92 -31.34 -18.25 1.48
CA ILE A 92 -31.56 -16.89 0.98
C ILE A 92 -32.28 -16.87 -0.39
N ARG A 93 -32.13 -17.93 -1.19
CA ARG A 93 -32.77 -18.05 -2.51
C ARG A 93 -34.26 -18.41 -2.40
N THR A 94 -34.70 -18.97 -1.27
CA THR A 94 -36.12 -19.14 -0.97
C THR A 94 -36.62 -17.84 -0.33
N GLU A 95 -37.73 -17.25 -0.78
CA GLU A 95 -38.21 -15.95 -0.28
C GLU A 95 -38.23 -15.89 1.26
N VAL A 96 -37.31 -15.12 1.86
CA VAL A 96 -37.11 -15.02 3.33
C VAL A 96 -37.67 -13.69 3.85
N ASP A 97 -38.29 -13.72 5.03
CA ASP A 97 -38.71 -12.52 5.76
C ASP A 97 -37.53 -11.56 6.05
N CYS A 98 -37.84 -10.26 6.05
CA CYS A 98 -36.83 -9.21 6.14
C CYS A 98 -35.95 -9.26 7.40
N SER A 99 -36.50 -9.62 8.56
CA SER A 99 -35.77 -9.76 9.82
C SER A 99 -34.78 -10.93 9.77
N LEU A 100 -35.26 -12.07 9.28
CA LEU A 100 -34.50 -13.32 9.20
C LEU A 100 -33.38 -13.24 8.15
N LEU A 101 -33.62 -12.55 7.03
CA LEU A 101 -32.61 -12.28 6.02
C LEU A 101 -31.41 -11.50 6.58
N LYS A 102 -31.67 -10.46 7.39
CA LYS A 102 -30.60 -9.67 8.04
C LYS A 102 -29.74 -10.53 8.97
N VAL A 103 -30.36 -11.39 9.77
CA VAL A 103 -29.66 -12.31 10.68
C VAL A 103 -28.84 -13.33 9.90
N THR A 104 -29.40 -13.87 8.82
CA THR A 104 -28.74 -14.83 7.92
C THR A 104 -27.51 -14.22 7.24
N LEU A 105 -27.63 -13.00 6.71
CA LEU A 105 -26.52 -12.28 6.09
C LEU A 105 -25.39 -11.97 7.07
N ARG A 106 -25.71 -11.67 8.34
CA ARG A 106 -24.69 -11.51 9.39
C ARG A 106 -23.91 -12.80 9.65
N SER A 107 -24.60 -13.95 9.64
CA SER A 107 -23.94 -15.27 9.78
C SER A 107 -23.05 -15.57 8.57
N LEU A 108 -23.53 -15.34 7.35
CA LEU A 108 -22.71 -15.44 6.14
C LEU A 108 -21.51 -14.50 6.15
N ARG A 109 -21.66 -13.28 6.69
CA ARG A 109 -20.55 -12.33 6.81
C ARG A 109 -19.46 -12.87 7.73
N ILE A 110 -19.83 -13.50 8.85
CA ILE A 110 -18.87 -14.14 9.75
C ILE A 110 -18.16 -15.28 9.02
N LEU A 111 -18.90 -16.18 8.37
CA LEU A 111 -18.36 -17.33 7.64
C LEU A 111 -17.43 -16.89 6.49
N SER A 112 -17.77 -15.83 5.77
CA SER A 112 -16.96 -15.29 4.66
C SER A 112 -15.58 -14.74 5.08
N ARG A 113 -15.32 -14.59 6.38
CA ARG A 113 -13.99 -14.24 6.90
C ARG A 113 -13.03 -15.42 6.85
N ASP A 114 -13.53 -16.66 6.79
CA ASP A 114 -12.70 -17.85 6.61
C ASP A 114 -12.54 -18.20 5.13
N LYS A 115 -11.27 -18.24 4.69
CA LYS A 115 -10.91 -18.61 3.32
C LYS A 115 -11.35 -20.03 2.94
N ARG A 116 -11.39 -20.96 3.90
CA ARG A 116 -11.75 -22.37 3.63
C ARG A 116 -13.25 -22.60 3.45
N VAL A 117 -14.07 -21.66 3.88
CA VAL A 117 -15.55 -21.74 3.83
C VAL A 117 -16.10 -21.02 2.59
N LEU A 118 -15.23 -20.44 1.75
CA LEU A 118 -15.67 -19.63 0.62
C LEU A 118 -16.23 -20.44 -0.55
N ALA A 119 -15.93 -21.74 -0.68
CA ALA A 119 -16.33 -22.53 -1.86
C ALA A 119 -17.82 -22.42 -2.24
N PRO A 120 -18.79 -22.47 -1.29
CA PRO A 120 -20.21 -22.27 -1.61
C PRO A 120 -20.57 -20.84 -2.04
N LEU A 121 -19.78 -19.84 -1.63
CA LEU A 121 -20.05 -18.41 -1.83
C LEU A 121 -19.46 -17.84 -3.13
N VAL A 122 -18.63 -18.61 -3.84
CA VAL A 122 -17.92 -18.15 -5.04
C VAL A 122 -18.51 -18.69 -6.35
N THR A 123 -19.70 -19.28 -6.28
CA THR A 123 -20.47 -19.70 -7.45
C THR A 123 -21.18 -18.51 -8.08
N ASP A 124 -21.48 -18.58 -9.38
CA ASP A 124 -22.19 -17.50 -10.08
C ASP A 124 -23.52 -17.18 -9.45
N ASN A 125 -24.29 -18.22 -9.14
CA ASN A 125 -25.60 -18.08 -8.50
C ASN A 125 -25.49 -17.43 -7.12
N ALA A 126 -24.49 -17.79 -6.32
CA ALA A 126 -24.27 -17.17 -5.02
C ALA A 126 -23.89 -15.69 -5.16
N LEU A 127 -22.96 -15.38 -6.07
CA LEU A 127 -22.53 -14.00 -6.32
C LEU A 127 -23.67 -13.14 -6.87
N LEU A 128 -24.47 -13.65 -7.82
CA LEU A 128 -25.65 -12.96 -8.36
C LEU A 128 -26.72 -12.75 -7.30
N THR A 129 -26.97 -13.74 -6.44
CA THR A 129 -27.94 -13.61 -5.34
C THR A 129 -27.51 -12.52 -4.36
N LEU A 130 -26.24 -12.54 -3.92
CA LEU A 130 -25.68 -11.51 -3.04
C LEU A 130 -25.63 -10.13 -3.73
N ALA A 131 -25.36 -10.10 -5.03
CA ALA A 131 -25.37 -8.88 -5.85
C ALA A 131 -26.78 -8.29 -5.97
N LYS A 132 -27.82 -9.12 -6.15
CA LYS A 132 -29.23 -8.68 -6.14
C LYS A 132 -29.59 -8.06 -4.80
N LEU A 133 -29.26 -8.73 -3.69
CA LEU A 133 -29.47 -8.18 -2.34
C LEU A 133 -28.65 -6.90 -2.07
N GLY A 134 -27.48 -6.78 -2.70
CA GLY A 134 -26.65 -5.59 -2.69
C GLY A 134 -27.13 -4.46 -3.60
N GLY A 135 -28.17 -4.67 -4.42
CA GLY A 135 -28.69 -3.69 -5.38
C GLY A 135 -27.86 -3.53 -6.65
N LEU A 136 -26.94 -4.45 -6.94
CA LEU A 136 -26.02 -4.38 -8.10
C LEU A 136 -26.65 -4.84 -9.42
N THR A 137 -27.79 -5.53 -9.37
CA THR A 137 -28.48 -6.03 -10.56
C THR A 137 -29.94 -5.60 -10.48
N SER A 138 -30.47 -5.02 -11.56
CA SER A 138 -31.90 -4.71 -11.69
C SER A 138 -32.62 -5.99 -12.14
N GLU A 139 -33.83 -6.19 -11.63
CA GLU A 139 -34.63 -7.39 -11.85
C GLU A 139 -34.92 -7.62 -13.34
N GLU A 140 -34.18 -8.53 -13.99
CA GLU A 140 -34.64 -9.25 -15.20
C GLU A 140 -33.70 -10.35 -15.73
N THR A 141 -32.80 -10.92 -14.92
CA THR A 141 -32.19 -12.22 -15.28
C THR A 141 -33.05 -13.35 -14.73
N GLN A 142 -34.18 -13.62 -15.39
CA GLN A 142 -34.85 -14.92 -15.28
C GLN A 142 -33.98 -15.97 -15.97
N GLU A 143 -32.88 -16.35 -15.34
CA GLU A 143 -32.47 -17.76 -15.43
C GLU A 143 -33.37 -18.49 -14.44
N GLU A 144 -34.01 -19.58 -14.87
CA GLU A 144 -34.81 -20.46 -14.02
C GLU A 144 -33.98 -20.85 -12.78
N LEU A 145 -34.15 -20.09 -11.70
CA LEU A 145 -33.50 -20.33 -10.42
C LEU A 145 -34.10 -21.61 -9.87
N SER A 146 -33.49 -22.75 -10.21
CA SER A 146 -33.91 -24.04 -9.68
C SER A 146 -33.90 -23.95 -8.17
N GLN A 147 -35.08 -24.09 -7.56
CA GLN A 147 -35.21 -24.22 -6.11
C GLN A 147 -34.29 -25.37 -5.67
N PRO A 148 -33.61 -25.27 -4.51
CA PRO A 148 -32.94 -26.44 -3.97
C PRO A 148 -33.98 -27.55 -3.84
N ASP A 149 -33.77 -28.66 -4.55
CA ASP A 149 -34.68 -29.80 -4.55
C ASP A 149 -34.88 -30.29 -3.11
N VAL A 150 -36.01 -30.91 -2.78
CA VAL A 150 -36.27 -31.38 -1.40
C VAL A 150 -35.13 -32.30 -0.91
N ASP A 151 -34.56 -33.07 -1.85
CA ASP A 151 -33.43 -33.97 -1.64
C ASP A 151 -32.11 -33.25 -1.31
N PHE A 152 -31.97 -31.95 -1.60
CA PHE A 152 -30.75 -31.17 -1.36
C PHE A 152 -30.39 -31.12 0.13
N TYR A 153 -31.35 -30.76 0.97
CA TYR A 153 -31.13 -30.69 2.42
C TYR A 153 -31.01 -32.08 3.05
N ASP A 154 -31.71 -33.08 2.49
CA ASP A 154 -31.60 -34.48 2.92
C ASP A 154 -30.21 -35.05 2.66
N ASN A 155 -29.61 -34.76 1.50
CA ASN A 155 -28.24 -35.18 1.18
C ASN A 155 -27.20 -34.56 2.13
N ILE A 156 -27.41 -33.33 2.59
CA ILE A 156 -26.54 -32.68 3.57
C ILE A 156 -26.68 -33.35 4.95
N ILE A 157 -27.90 -33.64 5.40
CA ILE A 157 -28.14 -34.37 6.67
C ILE A 157 -27.50 -35.76 6.63
N VAL A 158 -27.64 -36.50 5.52
CA VAL A 158 -27.02 -37.82 5.35
C VAL A 158 -25.49 -37.71 5.38
N SER A 159 -24.92 -36.65 4.82
CA SER A 159 -23.47 -36.41 4.85
C SER A 159 -22.97 -36.05 6.26
N LEU A 160 -23.76 -35.28 7.02
CA LEU A 160 -23.49 -34.97 8.43
C LEU A 160 -23.55 -36.22 9.32
N ALA A 161 -24.56 -37.06 9.11
CA ALA A 161 -24.71 -38.33 9.84
C ALA A 161 -23.55 -39.29 9.54
N LYS A 162 -23.07 -39.35 8.29
CA LYS A 162 -21.89 -40.14 7.91
C LYS A 162 -20.60 -39.61 8.53
N ALA A 163 -20.41 -38.28 8.57
CA ALA A 163 -19.23 -37.67 9.20
C ALA A 163 -19.20 -37.94 10.71
N LYS A 164 -20.34 -37.82 11.41
CA LYS A 164 -20.48 -38.17 12.83
C LYS A 164 -20.22 -39.66 13.10
N ALA A 165 -20.72 -40.54 12.24
CA ALA A 165 -20.49 -41.99 12.37
C ALA A 165 -19.00 -42.37 12.18
N GLN A 166 -18.28 -41.66 11.31
CA GLN A 166 -16.83 -41.85 11.12
C GLN A 166 -15.99 -41.35 12.30
N GLU A 167 -16.42 -40.30 13.01
CA GLU A 167 -15.80 -39.90 14.28
C GLU A 167 -16.03 -40.95 15.37
N GLU A 168 -17.25 -41.50 15.48
CA GLU A 168 -17.57 -42.56 16.45
C GLU A 168 -16.81 -43.87 16.17
N GLU A 169 -16.61 -44.23 14.89
CA GLU A 169 -15.77 -45.37 14.49
C GLU A 169 -14.28 -45.11 14.76
N ALA A 170 -13.75 -43.91 14.47
CA ALA A 170 -12.36 -43.56 14.78
C ALA A 170 -12.06 -43.53 16.29
N HIS A 171 -13.05 -43.14 17.10
CA HIS A 171 -12.98 -43.22 18.56
C HIS A 171 -13.14 -44.65 19.09
N MET A 172 -13.83 -45.57 18.39
CA MET A 172 -13.86 -46.99 18.79
C MET A 172 -12.58 -47.74 18.41
N GLU A 173 -11.97 -47.43 17.26
CA GLU A 173 -10.71 -48.06 16.83
C GLU A 173 -9.51 -47.69 17.73
N THR A 174 -9.57 -46.56 18.45
CA THR A 174 -8.53 -46.18 19.43
C THR A 174 -8.65 -46.94 20.77
N TYR A 175 -9.78 -47.58 21.06
CA TYR A 175 -9.98 -48.37 22.28
C TYR A 175 -9.79 -49.89 22.10
N GLU A 176 -9.77 -50.40 20.85
CA GLU A 176 -9.55 -51.83 20.59
C GLU A 176 -8.09 -52.22 20.23
N GLN A 177 -7.16 -51.27 20.06
CA GLN A 177 -5.73 -51.57 19.79
C GLN A 177 -4.82 -51.58 21.04
N ALA A 178 -5.37 -51.74 22.24
CA ALA A 178 -4.60 -51.82 23.49
C ALA A 178 -4.43 -53.23 24.07
N GLU A 179 -4.99 -54.28 23.46
CA GLU A 179 -4.75 -55.68 23.88
C GLU A 179 -4.67 -56.63 22.69
N GLU A 180 -3.48 -56.77 22.09
CA GLU A 180 -2.79 -58.04 21.85
C GLU A 180 -1.55 -57.79 20.99
N SER A 181 -0.43 -58.41 21.39
CA SER A 181 0.82 -58.35 20.65
C SER A 181 1.32 -59.76 20.34
N VAL A 182 1.90 -59.87 19.14
CA VAL A 182 2.83 -60.89 18.61
C VAL A 182 2.23 -62.18 18.02
N GLU A 183 2.24 -62.33 16.68
CA GLU A 183 3.16 -63.20 15.90
C GLU A 183 2.73 -63.39 14.41
N ASP A 184 3.70 -63.16 13.52
CA ASP A 184 4.04 -63.81 12.24
C ASP A 184 3.11 -63.98 10.99
N VAL A 185 3.67 -63.51 9.86
CA VAL A 185 3.83 -64.15 8.52
C VAL A 185 2.74 -64.02 7.42
N SER A 186 3.19 -63.32 6.34
CA SER A 186 2.99 -63.48 4.88
C SER A 186 1.64 -63.28 4.15
N SER A 187 1.72 -62.39 3.15
CA SER A 187 1.20 -62.45 1.76
C SER A 187 -0.27 -62.79 1.48
N THR A 188 -1.01 -61.92 0.77
CA THR A 188 -1.41 -62.05 -0.66
C THR A 188 -2.51 -61.04 -1.04
N ASP A 189 -2.33 -60.43 -2.22
CA ASP A 189 -3.28 -60.06 -3.27
C ASP A 189 -4.73 -59.61 -2.98
N ALA A 190 -4.98 -58.34 -3.35
CA ALA A 190 -5.84 -57.88 -4.44
C ALA A 190 -7.36 -58.20 -4.51
N GLU A 191 -8.06 -57.14 -4.97
CA GLU A 191 -9.39 -57.07 -5.60
C GLU A 191 -10.63 -56.98 -4.70
N ASN A 192 -11.31 -55.81 -4.70
CA ASN A 192 -12.41 -55.50 -5.62
C ASN A 192 -13.44 -54.56 -4.95
N MET A 193 -13.76 -53.41 -5.58
CA MET A 193 -15.13 -52.89 -5.74
C MET A 193 -15.08 -51.51 -6.40
N SER A 194 -15.38 -51.51 -7.69
CA SER A 194 -15.55 -50.34 -8.54
C SER A 194 -16.93 -49.68 -8.37
N TRP A 195 -16.91 -48.36 -8.16
CA TRP A 195 -17.63 -47.33 -8.93
C TRP A 195 -19.10 -47.57 -9.30
N VAL A 196 -19.96 -46.67 -8.79
CA VAL A 196 -21.10 -46.14 -9.55
C VAL A 196 -20.95 -44.62 -9.62
N SER A 197 -20.67 -44.13 -10.83
CA SER A 197 -20.58 -42.73 -11.19
C SER A 197 -21.96 -42.13 -11.48
N GLY A 198 -22.14 -40.87 -11.07
CA GLY A 198 -23.25 -39.99 -11.46
C GLY A 198 -22.78 -38.54 -11.46
N ALA A 199 -22.02 -38.18 -12.51
CA ALA A 199 -21.71 -36.84 -13.04
C ALA A 199 -21.71 -35.62 -12.11
N TRP A 200 -20.53 -35.27 -11.59
CA TRP A 200 -20.09 -33.88 -11.40
C TRP A 200 -18.75 -33.72 -12.15
N PRO A 201 -18.56 -32.73 -13.03
CA PRO A 201 -17.25 -32.48 -13.62
C PRO A 201 -16.28 -32.07 -12.51
N SER A 202 -15.17 -32.80 -12.42
CA SER A 202 -14.06 -32.64 -11.49
C SER A 202 -13.67 -31.18 -11.24
N ILE A 203 -13.88 -30.69 -10.00
CA ILE A 203 -13.28 -29.46 -9.46
C ILE A 203 -12.05 -29.80 -8.59
N ASN A 204 -11.61 -31.06 -8.54
CA ASN A 204 -10.55 -31.51 -7.64
C ASN A 204 -9.11 -31.39 -8.20
N GLU A 205 -8.89 -30.72 -9.33
CA GLU A 205 -7.53 -30.53 -9.87
C GLU A 205 -6.92 -29.13 -9.67
N ALA A 206 -7.58 -28.23 -8.93
CA ALA A 206 -7.07 -26.85 -8.74
C ALA A 206 -6.58 -26.52 -7.32
N GLN A 207 -6.44 -27.48 -6.40
CA GLN A 207 -5.92 -27.24 -5.05
C GLN A 207 -4.94 -28.31 -4.60
N ARG A 208 -3.75 -28.33 -5.21
CA ARG A 208 -2.55 -28.90 -4.56
C ARG A 208 -1.70 -27.75 -4.05
N GLY A 209 -2.03 -27.27 -2.85
CA GLY A 209 -1.26 -26.27 -2.12
C GLY A 209 -1.58 -26.33 -0.63
N SER A 210 -0.62 -26.86 0.14
CA SER A 210 -0.50 -26.88 1.62
C SER A 210 -1.78 -26.87 2.46
N VAL A 211 -2.08 -28.03 3.06
CA VAL A 211 -3.09 -28.19 4.13
C VAL A 211 -2.54 -27.58 5.43
N HIS A 212 -2.90 -26.33 5.78
CA HIS A 212 -2.43 -25.68 7.02
C HIS A 212 -3.56 -25.01 7.83
N GLN A 213 -3.62 -25.39 9.12
CA GLN A 213 -4.57 -25.22 10.24
C GLN A 213 -4.91 -23.76 10.67
N LYS A 214 -6.13 -23.46 11.19
CA LYS A 214 -6.57 -22.10 11.63
C LYS A 214 -7.54 -22.14 12.83
N VAL A 215 -7.20 -21.43 13.90
CA VAL A 215 -8.02 -21.27 15.12
C VAL A 215 -8.84 -19.98 15.08
N LEU A 216 -10.10 -20.04 15.53
CA LEU A 216 -11.01 -18.92 15.74
C LEU A 216 -10.52 -18.02 16.87
N GLU A 217 -10.09 -16.78 16.59
CA GLU A 217 -9.73 -15.81 17.63
C GLU A 217 -10.57 -14.52 17.53
N ARG A 218 -10.89 -13.94 18.68
CA ARG A 218 -11.53 -12.63 18.80
C ARG A 218 -10.59 -11.56 18.23
N GLY A 219 -10.97 -10.92 17.12
CA GLY A 219 -10.14 -9.91 16.47
C GLY A 219 -10.12 -8.58 17.22
N ARG A 220 -9.22 -7.69 16.75
CA ARG A 220 -9.10 -6.34 17.28
C ARG A 220 -10.30 -5.50 16.86
N ARG A 221 -10.98 -4.89 17.84
CA ARG A 221 -12.05 -3.89 17.64
C ARG A 221 -11.61 -2.82 16.62
N ASP A 222 -12.57 -2.31 15.86
CA ASP A 222 -12.39 -1.07 15.11
C ASP A 222 -12.03 0.06 16.09
N ARG A 223 -10.78 0.51 16.02
CA ARG A 223 -10.25 1.56 16.91
C ARG A 223 -10.98 2.90 16.73
N ARG A 224 -11.68 3.10 15.60
CA ARG A 224 -12.28 4.39 15.22
C ARG A 224 -13.60 4.66 15.95
N LYS A 225 -14.50 3.68 16.04
CA LYS A 225 -15.75 3.79 16.84
C LYS A 225 -15.50 3.81 18.34
N SER A 226 -14.57 3.00 18.84
CA SER A 226 -14.27 2.90 20.27
C SER A 226 -13.70 4.17 20.91
N LYS A 227 -13.24 5.14 20.10
CA LYS A 227 -12.66 6.40 20.57
C LYS A 227 -13.71 7.50 20.76
N LEU A 228 -14.88 7.38 20.14
CA LEU A 228 -15.99 8.34 20.22
C LEU A 228 -17.15 7.80 21.06
N GLU A 229 -17.39 6.49 21.05
CA GLU A 229 -18.49 5.85 21.78
C GLU A 229 -17.93 4.83 22.79
N GLY A 230 -18.27 5.04 24.05
CA GLY A 230 -18.08 4.05 25.11
C GLY A 230 -19.01 2.87 24.87
N GLU A 231 -18.43 1.66 24.94
CA GLU A 231 -19.07 0.35 25.10
C GLU A 231 -20.42 0.08 24.39
N GLY A 232 -20.36 -0.62 23.26
CA GLY A 232 -21.52 -1.31 22.67
C GLY A 232 -21.47 -1.28 21.15
N ASP A 233 -21.52 -2.44 20.50
CA ASP A 233 -21.68 -2.57 19.05
C ASP A 233 -23.19 -2.60 18.70
N ASP A 234 -23.98 -1.80 19.42
CA ASP A 234 -25.39 -1.62 19.14
C ASP A 234 -25.49 -0.58 18.03
N GLU A 235 -25.44 -1.05 16.78
CA GLU A 235 -25.84 -0.23 15.62
C GLU A 235 -27.23 0.35 15.94
N PRO A 236 -27.43 1.68 15.84
CA PRO A 236 -28.74 2.27 16.13
C PRO A 236 -29.80 1.59 15.26
N GLU A 237 -30.90 1.13 15.89
CA GLU A 237 -32.08 0.53 15.25
C GLU A 237 -32.88 1.54 14.39
N GLY A 238 -32.19 2.47 13.71
CA GLY A 238 -32.79 3.55 12.92
C GLY A 238 -32.73 3.36 11.40
N ASP A 239 -31.91 2.44 10.88
CA ASP A 239 -31.82 2.22 9.42
C ASP A 239 -33.06 1.46 8.90
N PRO A 240 -33.65 1.86 7.75
CA PRO A 240 -34.69 1.10 7.08
C PRO A 240 -34.26 -0.37 6.91
N THR A 241 -35.15 -1.31 7.18
CA THR A 241 -34.80 -2.75 7.21
C THR A 241 -34.11 -3.22 5.92
N GLU A 242 -34.51 -2.68 4.77
CA GLU A 242 -33.92 -2.96 3.46
C GLU A 242 -32.49 -2.39 3.30
N GLU A 243 -32.22 -1.18 3.82
CA GLU A 243 -30.88 -0.57 3.77
C GLU A 243 -29.89 -1.37 4.62
N ALA A 244 -30.33 -1.80 5.81
CA ALA A 244 -29.53 -2.64 6.69
C ALA A 244 -29.21 -4.02 6.06
N GLN A 245 -30.13 -4.60 5.29
CA GLN A 245 -29.88 -5.84 4.54
C GLN A 245 -28.85 -5.62 3.43
N ARG A 246 -29.02 -4.57 2.63
CA ARG A 246 -28.09 -4.21 1.55
C ARG A 246 -26.67 -4.00 2.09
N LYS A 247 -26.57 -3.31 3.23
CA LYS A 247 -25.31 -3.10 3.95
C LYS A 247 -24.64 -4.42 4.32
N GLU A 248 -25.38 -5.37 4.90
CA GLU A 248 -24.83 -6.68 5.26
C GLU A 248 -24.44 -7.51 4.03
N ALA A 249 -25.26 -7.53 2.96
CA ALA A 249 -24.92 -8.19 1.70
C ALA A 249 -23.63 -7.63 1.09
N MET A 250 -23.46 -6.30 1.10
CA MET A 250 -22.24 -5.65 0.59
C MET A 250 -21.00 -6.00 1.43
N LYS A 251 -21.15 -6.12 2.76
CA LYS A 251 -20.07 -6.61 3.64
C LYS A 251 -19.66 -8.04 3.30
N VAL A 252 -20.61 -8.93 3.02
CA VAL A 252 -20.34 -10.31 2.59
C VAL A 252 -19.55 -10.31 1.27
N LEU A 253 -20.03 -9.56 0.26
CA LEU A 253 -19.37 -9.45 -1.04
C LEU A 253 -17.93 -8.92 -0.91
N CYS A 254 -17.71 -7.89 -0.09
CA CYS A 254 -16.36 -7.36 0.18
C CYS A 254 -15.43 -8.44 0.73
N ASN A 255 -15.89 -9.28 1.67
CA ASN A 255 -15.08 -10.35 2.25
C ASN A 255 -14.78 -11.44 1.22
N VAL A 256 -15.79 -11.88 0.46
CA VAL A 256 -15.67 -12.93 -0.56
C VAL A 256 -14.68 -12.52 -1.63
N VAL A 257 -14.82 -11.30 -2.17
CA VAL A 257 -13.90 -10.75 -3.19
C VAL A 257 -12.49 -10.56 -2.64
N TYR A 258 -12.34 -10.05 -1.42
CA TYR A 258 -11.02 -9.83 -0.82
C TYR A 258 -10.26 -11.14 -0.62
N ASN A 259 -10.96 -12.22 -0.27
CA ASN A 259 -10.33 -13.48 0.11
C ASN A 259 -10.22 -14.52 -1.02
N SER A 260 -10.95 -14.39 -2.13
CA SER A 260 -10.97 -15.37 -3.23
C SER A 260 -10.65 -14.74 -4.59
N SER A 261 -9.58 -15.19 -5.24
CA SER A 261 -9.25 -14.80 -6.62
C SER A 261 -10.29 -15.29 -7.62
N TRP A 262 -10.83 -16.50 -7.42
CA TRP A 262 -11.90 -17.04 -8.25
C TRP A 262 -13.15 -16.16 -8.21
N ALA A 263 -13.52 -15.65 -7.03
CA ALA A 263 -14.63 -14.70 -6.90
C ALA A 263 -14.39 -13.41 -7.68
N GLN A 264 -13.16 -12.90 -7.69
CA GLN A 264 -12.79 -11.71 -8.46
C GLN A 264 -12.94 -11.92 -9.97
N GLU A 265 -12.56 -13.09 -10.47
CA GLU A 265 -12.71 -13.47 -11.88
C GLU A 265 -14.19 -13.60 -12.26
N ARG A 266 -15.00 -14.29 -11.46
CA ARG A 266 -16.45 -14.42 -11.69
C ARG A 266 -17.15 -13.08 -11.59
N PHE A 267 -16.82 -12.24 -10.62
CA PHE A 267 -17.35 -10.87 -10.51
C PHE A 267 -17.11 -10.05 -11.77
N SER A 268 -15.90 -10.16 -12.35
CA SER A 268 -15.55 -9.52 -13.62
C SER A 268 -16.34 -10.10 -14.79
N ALA A 269 -16.46 -11.43 -14.87
CA ALA A 269 -17.19 -12.12 -15.94
C ALA A 269 -18.70 -11.80 -15.93
N LEU A 270 -19.28 -11.61 -14.74
CA LEU A 270 -20.68 -11.26 -14.53
C LEU A 270 -20.98 -9.76 -14.73
N GLY A 271 -19.97 -8.92 -14.98
CA GLY A 271 -20.17 -7.50 -15.24
C GLY A 271 -20.70 -6.68 -14.05
N LEU A 272 -20.55 -7.18 -12.83
CA LEU A 272 -21.13 -6.58 -11.61
C LEU A 272 -20.58 -5.18 -11.27
N ILE A 273 -19.44 -4.81 -11.87
CA ILE A 273 -18.86 -3.46 -11.75
C ILE A 273 -19.79 -2.38 -12.33
N ASN A 274 -20.58 -2.71 -13.37
CA ASN A 274 -21.52 -1.77 -13.97
C ASN A 274 -22.65 -1.40 -13.01
N GLY A 275 -23.14 -2.40 -12.25
CA GLY A 275 -24.09 -2.19 -11.17
C GLY A 275 -23.54 -1.25 -10.09
N LEU A 276 -22.28 -1.43 -9.70
CA LEU A 276 -21.62 -0.54 -8.74
C LEU A 276 -21.53 0.91 -9.26
N MET A 277 -21.22 1.10 -10.54
CA MET A 277 -21.17 2.44 -11.14
C MET A 277 -22.55 3.12 -11.14
N GLN A 278 -23.61 2.36 -11.44
CA GLN A 278 -24.99 2.86 -11.42
C GLN A 278 -25.44 3.24 -10.00
N LEU A 279 -25.15 2.40 -9.00
CA LEU A 279 -25.44 2.69 -7.59
C LEU A 279 -24.74 3.96 -7.13
N LEU A 280 -23.43 4.10 -7.42
CA LEU A 280 -22.70 5.31 -7.07
C LEU A 280 -23.29 6.54 -7.78
N SER A 281 -23.62 6.43 -9.07
CA SER A 281 -24.22 7.54 -9.83
C SER A 281 -25.54 8.01 -9.23
N ALA A 282 -26.40 7.06 -8.82
CA ALA A 282 -27.64 7.37 -8.11
C ALA A 282 -27.37 7.98 -6.72
N GLY A 283 -26.37 7.46 -6.01
CA GLY A 283 -25.98 7.90 -4.68
C GLY A 283 -25.36 9.31 -4.62
N VAL A 284 -24.74 9.80 -5.70
CA VAL A 284 -24.24 11.19 -5.77
C VAL A 284 -25.39 12.20 -5.65
N SER A 285 -26.57 11.85 -6.16
CA SER A 285 -27.75 12.72 -6.16
C SER A 285 -28.58 12.63 -4.87
N SER A 286 -28.34 11.63 -4.02
CA SER A 286 -29.06 11.46 -2.75
C SER A 286 -28.37 12.22 -1.61
N SER A 287 -29.09 13.15 -0.98
CA SER A 287 -28.67 13.81 0.26
C SER A 287 -29.71 13.53 1.36
N PRO A 288 -29.35 12.93 2.50
CA PRO A 288 -28.01 12.52 2.95
C PRO A 288 -27.48 11.24 2.28
N PRO A 289 -26.15 11.01 2.28
CA PRO A 289 -25.54 9.79 1.75
C PRO A 289 -25.92 8.55 2.58
N SER A 290 -26.20 7.43 1.90
CA SER A 290 -26.62 6.17 2.52
C SER A 290 -25.53 5.54 3.40
N SER A 291 -25.92 4.76 4.41
CA SER A 291 -24.98 4.03 5.27
C SER A 291 -24.28 2.88 4.52
N VAL A 292 -24.81 2.52 3.35
CA VAL A 292 -24.29 1.48 2.44
C VAL A 292 -23.17 1.98 1.55
N GLN A 293 -23.15 3.28 1.20
CA GLN A 293 -22.25 3.87 0.21
C GLN A 293 -20.76 3.59 0.50
N PHE A 294 -20.36 3.55 1.78
CA PHE A 294 -18.99 3.19 2.15
C PHE A 294 -18.61 1.79 1.66
N TYR A 295 -19.50 0.80 1.76
CA TYR A 295 -19.24 -0.57 1.34
C TYR A 295 -19.29 -0.73 -0.19
N GLU A 296 -20.12 0.06 -0.88
CA GLU A 296 -20.10 0.15 -2.34
C GLU A 296 -18.75 0.66 -2.86
N LEU A 297 -18.26 1.76 -2.27
CA LEU A 297 -16.92 2.30 -2.54
C LEU A 297 -15.82 1.29 -2.17
N ARG A 298 -15.96 0.62 -1.02
CA ARG A 298 -14.99 -0.39 -0.60
C ARG A 298 -14.90 -1.55 -1.59
N LEU A 299 -16.04 -2.04 -2.07
CA LEU A 299 -16.07 -3.11 -3.06
C LEU A 299 -15.45 -2.64 -4.38
N MET A 300 -15.77 -1.42 -4.82
CA MET A 300 -15.16 -0.81 -6.01
C MET A 300 -13.64 -0.67 -5.86
N PHE A 301 -13.15 -0.24 -4.70
CA PHE A 301 -11.71 -0.19 -4.42
C PHE A 301 -11.06 -1.57 -4.52
N LEU A 302 -11.66 -2.59 -3.90
CA LEU A 302 -11.13 -3.96 -3.94
C LEU A 302 -11.06 -4.48 -5.38
N MET A 303 -12.12 -4.32 -6.15
CA MET A 303 -12.17 -4.79 -7.54
C MET A 303 -11.16 -4.06 -8.43
N THR A 304 -11.04 -2.74 -8.30
CA THR A 304 -10.07 -1.95 -9.09
C THR A 304 -8.62 -2.20 -8.68
N ALA A 305 -8.35 -2.51 -7.41
CA ALA A 305 -7.01 -2.85 -6.92
C ALA A 305 -6.57 -4.26 -7.32
N LEU A 306 -7.48 -5.24 -7.24
CA LEU A 306 -7.19 -6.66 -7.46
C LEU A 306 -7.25 -7.05 -8.95
N ARG A 307 -8.04 -6.33 -9.76
CA ARG A 307 -8.20 -6.59 -11.20
C ARG A 307 -7.90 -5.32 -12.02
N PRO A 308 -6.68 -5.18 -12.56
CA PRO A 308 -6.30 -4.00 -13.36
C PRO A 308 -7.17 -3.77 -14.60
N GLU A 309 -7.79 -4.82 -15.13
CA GLU A 309 -8.75 -4.77 -16.24
C GLU A 309 -9.95 -3.89 -15.90
N LEU A 310 -10.49 -4.01 -14.68
CA LEU A 310 -11.63 -3.25 -14.20
C LEU A 310 -11.27 -1.80 -13.91
N SER A 311 -10.03 -1.53 -13.48
CA SER A 311 -9.53 -0.16 -13.34
C SER A 311 -9.53 0.58 -14.68
N LYS A 312 -9.08 -0.09 -15.76
CA LYS A 312 -9.12 0.48 -17.12
C LYS A 312 -10.54 0.69 -17.63
N LEU A 313 -11.42 -0.28 -17.38
CA LEU A 313 -12.84 -0.16 -17.75
C LEU A 313 -13.48 1.05 -17.06
N LEU A 314 -13.30 1.17 -15.74
CA LEU A 314 -13.83 2.30 -14.97
C LEU A 314 -13.26 3.64 -15.45
N GLN A 315 -11.99 3.69 -15.86
CA GLN A 315 -11.41 4.90 -16.45
C GLN A 315 -12.07 5.26 -17.79
N GLN A 316 -12.38 4.28 -18.64
CA GLN A 316 -13.02 4.48 -19.95
C GLN A 316 -14.49 4.92 -19.82
N GLU A 317 -15.21 4.37 -18.84
CA GLU A 317 -16.62 4.66 -18.57
C GLU A 317 -16.84 5.97 -17.78
N GLY A 318 -15.87 6.89 -17.76
CA GLY A 318 -16.01 8.17 -17.08
C GLY A 318 -15.95 8.09 -15.54
N GLY A 319 -15.29 7.08 -14.98
CA GLY A 319 -15.17 6.88 -13.54
C GLY A 319 -14.49 8.03 -12.80
N VAL A 320 -13.57 8.77 -13.45
CA VAL A 320 -12.93 9.96 -12.84
C VAL A 320 -13.98 11.04 -12.55
N SER A 321 -14.82 11.38 -13.53
CA SER A 321 -15.91 12.35 -13.35
C SER A 321 -16.93 11.90 -12.30
N LEU A 322 -17.32 10.62 -12.32
CA LEU A 322 -18.27 10.07 -11.34
C LEU A 322 -17.73 10.17 -9.91
N LEU A 323 -16.48 9.72 -9.70
CA LEU A 323 -15.85 9.74 -8.38
C LEU A 323 -15.53 11.15 -7.90
N THR A 324 -15.26 12.08 -8.82
CA THR A 324 -15.03 13.49 -8.49
C THR A 324 -16.34 14.15 -8.03
N ALA A 325 -17.46 13.86 -8.69
CA ALA A 325 -18.78 14.30 -8.23
C ALA A 325 -19.17 13.67 -6.87
N ALA A 326 -18.84 12.39 -6.65
CA ALA A 326 -19.04 11.74 -5.35
C ALA A 326 -18.17 12.38 -4.23
N LEU A 327 -16.93 12.76 -4.56
CA LEU A 327 -16.02 13.45 -3.64
C LEU A 327 -16.57 14.83 -3.28
N GLU A 328 -17.08 15.56 -4.26
CA GLU A 328 -17.71 16.87 -4.10
C GLU A 328 -18.93 16.81 -3.17
N SER A 329 -19.82 15.84 -3.41
CA SER A 329 -21.00 15.58 -2.58
C SER A 329 -20.61 15.23 -1.13
N CYS A 330 -19.59 14.38 -0.92
CA CYS A 330 -19.13 14.02 0.42
C CYS A 330 -18.50 15.17 1.22
N LEU A 331 -17.94 16.17 0.53
CA LEU A 331 -17.26 17.31 1.13
C LEU A 331 -18.13 18.56 1.24
N GLU A 332 -19.34 18.52 0.66
CA GLU A 332 -20.28 19.64 0.57
C GLU A 332 -19.59 20.89 0.00
N VAL A 333 -18.93 20.73 -1.16
CA VAL A 333 -18.10 21.78 -1.76
C VAL A 333 -18.97 22.89 -2.36
N GLU A 334 -18.70 24.12 -1.97
CA GLU A 334 -19.26 25.31 -2.62
C GLU A 334 -18.24 25.93 -3.59
N TRP A 335 -18.67 26.25 -4.81
CA TRP A 335 -17.82 26.86 -5.83
C TRP A 335 -18.05 28.36 -5.95
N THR A 336 -16.95 29.10 -6.01
CA THR A 336 -16.95 30.54 -6.35
C THR A 336 -16.69 30.78 -7.83
N ASP A 337 -15.85 29.94 -8.44
CA ASP A 337 -15.48 29.95 -9.86
C ASP A 337 -15.12 28.51 -10.29
N GLN A 338 -14.89 28.26 -11.59
CA GLN A 338 -14.69 26.92 -12.20
C GLN A 338 -13.65 26.03 -11.49
N TYR A 339 -12.64 26.63 -10.85
CA TYR A 339 -11.58 25.91 -10.13
C TYR A 339 -11.30 26.50 -8.74
N GLN A 340 -12.21 27.32 -8.21
CA GLN A 340 -12.04 27.95 -6.89
C GLN A 340 -13.17 27.56 -5.95
N CYS A 341 -12.85 26.64 -5.03
CA CYS A 341 -13.72 26.26 -3.93
C CYS A 341 -13.71 27.33 -2.84
N VAL A 342 -14.86 27.56 -2.20
CA VAL A 342 -14.94 28.32 -0.95
C VAL A 342 -14.15 27.57 0.12
N LEU A 343 -13.14 28.22 0.68
CA LEU A 343 -12.37 27.70 1.81
C LEU A 343 -12.82 28.42 3.08
N ASP A 344 -13.84 27.89 3.75
CA ASP A 344 -14.16 28.32 5.10
C ASP A 344 -13.37 27.49 6.12
N LEU A 345 -12.27 28.07 6.63
CA LEU A 345 -11.45 27.47 7.67
C LEU A 345 -12.19 27.34 9.02
N ALA A 346 -13.33 28.02 9.18
CA ALA A 346 -14.22 27.92 10.34
C ALA A 346 -15.36 26.92 10.16
N ALA A 347 -15.48 26.29 8.98
CA ALA A 347 -16.46 25.24 8.72
C ALA A 347 -16.24 24.03 9.67
N PRO A 348 -17.30 23.27 9.98
CA PRO A 348 -17.18 22.07 10.81
C PRO A 348 -16.16 21.09 10.21
N PRO A 349 -15.39 20.39 11.07
CA PRO A 349 -14.47 19.36 10.61
C PRO A 349 -15.21 18.25 9.88
N ILE A 350 -14.53 17.59 8.94
CA ILE A 350 -15.11 16.49 8.18
C ILE A 350 -15.51 15.37 9.15
N SER A 351 -16.77 14.93 9.09
CA SER A 351 -17.32 13.87 9.93
C SER A 351 -16.61 12.54 9.70
N LEU A 352 -16.74 11.60 10.64
CA LEU A 352 -16.11 10.28 10.54
C LEU A 352 -16.60 9.50 9.31
N ASP A 353 -17.90 9.52 9.04
CA ASP A 353 -18.46 8.78 7.91
C ASP A 353 -18.07 9.42 6.57
N ALA A 354 -18.03 10.75 6.51
CA ALA A 354 -17.57 11.47 5.32
C ALA A 354 -16.08 11.23 5.07
N SER A 355 -15.23 11.28 6.09
CA SER A 355 -13.79 11.04 5.95
C SER A 355 -13.51 9.63 5.41
N GLN A 356 -14.24 8.62 5.89
CA GLN A 356 -14.11 7.24 5.42
C GLN A 356 -14.50 7.08 3.95
N ARG A 357 -15.63 7.66 3.52
CA ARG A 357 -16.04 7.63 2.10
C ARG A 357 -15.06 8.36 1.21
N VAL A 358 -14.63 9.56 1.61
CA VAL A 358 -13.61 10.36 0.90
C VAL A 358 -12.33 9.56 0.73
N MET A 359 -11.83 8.91 1.79
CA MET A 359 -10.62 8.09 1.71
C MET A 359 -10.76 6.90 0.75
N GLU A 360 -11.91 6.21 0.72
CA GLU A 360 -12.12 5.14 -0.26
C GLU A 360 -12.20 5.68 -1.69
N ILE A 361 -12.89 6.81 -1.93
CA ILE A 361 -12.92 7.49 -3.23
C ILE A 361 -11.51 7.85 -3.71
N LEU A 362 -10.68 8.43 -2.85
CA LEU A 362 -9.29 8.78 -3.17
C LEU A 362 -8.45 7.55 -3.56
N LYS A 363 -8.66 6.41 -2.89
CA LYS A 363 -7.97 5.15 -3.23
C LYS A 363 -8.41 4.61 -4.60
N ILE A 364 -9.70 4.68 -4.93
CA ILE A 364 -10.21 4.25 -6.24
C ILE A 364 -9.67 5.18 -7.34
N LEU A 365 -9.74 6.50 -7.12
CA LEU A 365 -9.18 7.51 -8.01
C LEU A 365 -7.69 7.27 -8.25
N PHE A 366 -6.93 6.93 -7.21
CA PHE A 366 -5.51 6.57 -7.35
C PHE A 366 -5.33 5.34 -8.24
N ASN A 367 -6.10 4.27 -8.01
CA ASN A 367 -6.00 3.04 -8.82
C ASN A 367 -6.28 3.28 -10.32
N ILE A 368 -7.24 4.13 -10.66
CA ILE A 368 -7.58 4.43 -12.06
C ILE A 368 -6.64 5.47 -12.70
N THR A 369 -6.05 6.37 -11.92
CA THR A 369 -5.17 7.43 -12.46
C THR A 369 -3.68 7.10 -12.43
N PHE A 370 -3.25 6.07 -11.68
CA PHE A 370 -1.84 5.73 -11.47
C PHE A 370 -1.03 5.56 -12.77
N SER A 371 -1.65 5.04 -13.84
CA SER A 371 -0.98 4.84 -15.13
C SER A 371 -0.94 6.08 -16.04
N SER A 372 -1.59 7.16 -15.64
CA SER A 372 -1.84 8.34 -16.48
C SER A 372 -0.81 9.47 -16.31
N HIS A 373 -0.01 9.46 -15.23
CA HIS A 373 0.96 10.53 -14.92
C HIS A 373 2.00 10.80 -16.03
N ARG A 374 2.32 9.80 -16.87
CA ARG A 374 3.30 9.92 -17.96
C ARG A 374 2.72 10.39 -19.29
N ARG A 375 1.40 10.56 -19.39
CA ARG A 375 0.72 10.93 -20.65
C ARG A 375 0.26 12.38 -20.57
N GLU A 376 0.44 13.12 -21.65
CA GLU A 376 -0.22 14.41 -21.79
C GLU A 376 -1.73 14.16 -21.91
N PRO A 377 -2.54 14.70 -20.98
CA PRO A 377 -3.99 14.51 -21.02
C PRO A 377 -4.59 15.23 -22.21
N ARG A 378 -5.69 14.70 -22.75
CA ARG A 378 -6.53 15.45 -23.71
C ARG A 378 -7.13 16.67 -23.01
N GLU A 379 -7.58 17.68 -23.76
CA GLU A 379 -8.14 18.90 -23.17
C GLU A 379 -9.32 18.63 -22.21
N GLU A 380 -10.22 17.71 -22.57
CA GLU A 380 -11.35 17.30 -21.73
C GLU A 380 -10.89 16.61 -20.43
N GLU A 381 -9.93 15.69 -20.54
CA GLU A 381 -9.33 15.00 -19.40
C GLU A 381 -8.56 15.98 -18.49
N ALA A 382 -7.87 16.95 -19.09
CA ALA A 382 -7.16 17.99 -18.36
C ALA A 382 -8.12 18.88 -17.55
N ALA A 383 -9.28 19.23 -18.10
CA ALA A 383 -10.32 19.96 -17.38
C ALA A 383 -10.86 19.14 -16.19
N GLN A 384 -11.13 17.84 -16.39
CA GLN A 384 -11.55 16.94 -15.30
C GLN A 384 -10.49 16.82 -14.20
N TYR A 385 -9.21 16.65 -14.56
CA TYR A 385 -8.12 16.59 -13.59
C TYR A 385 -7.91 17.92 -12.87
N ARG A 386 -8.07 19.06 -13.56
CA ARG A 386 -8.03 20.39 -12.92
C ARG A 386 -9.15 20.55 -11.89
N HIS A 387 -10.35 20.16 -12.24
CA HIS A 387 -11.48 20.17 -11.30
C HIS A 387 -11.20 19.28 -10.08
N LEU A 388 -10.68 18.07 -10.30
CA LEU A 388 -10.24 17.19 -9.21
C LEU A 388 -9.15 17.82 -8.33
N VAL A 389 -8.12 18.45 -8.91
CA VAL A 389 -7.04 19.11 -8.15
C VAL A 389 -7.59 20.21 -7.24
N ALA A 390 -8.59 20.96 -7.68
CA ALA A 390 -9.23 21.97 -6.85
C ALA A 390 -9.90 21.36 -5.59
N ILE A 391 -10.53 20.18 -5.73
CA ILE A 391 -11.09 19.46 -4.58
C ILE A 391 -9.97 18.84 -3.71
N LEU A 392 -8.92 18.29 -4.30
CA LEU A 392 -7.77 17.77 -3.54
C LEU A 392 -7.07 18.86 -2.73
N ARG A 393 -7.03 20.08 -3.25
CA ARG A 393 -6.57 21.25 -2.49
C ARG A 393 -7.41 21.48 -1.23
N LEU A 394 -8.73 21.36 -1.32
CA LEU A 394 -9.62 21.42 -0.15
C LEU A 394 -9.31 20.28 0.85
N CYS A 395 -9.10 19.05 0.36
CA CYS A 395 -8.73 17.90 1.20
C CYS A 395 -7.41 18.08 1.96
N LEU A 396 -6.43 18.76 1.37
CA LEU A 396 -5.16 19.07 2.05
C LEU A 396 -5.34 20.07 3.21
N LEU A 397 -6.24 21.04 3.05
CA LEU A 397 -6.39 22.18 3.96
C LEU A 397 -7.42 21.94 5.07
N ARG A 398 -8.46 21.12 4.83
CA ARG A 398 -9.47 20.78 5.85
C ARG A 398 -8.93 19.79 6.89
N LYS A 399 -9.58 19.80 8.06
CA LYS A 399 -9.31 18.86 9.16
C LYS A 399 -10.49 17.91 9.34
N CYS A 400 -10.19 16.66 9.69
CA CYS A 400 -11.17 15.68 10.12
C CYS A 400 -11.42 15.80 11.63
N VAL A 401 -12.52 15.19 12.12
CA VAL A 401 -12.79 15.10 13.57
C VAL A 401 -11.63 14.40 14.31
N LEU A 402 -11.06 13.35 13.72
CA LEU A 402 -9.91 12.64 14.28
C LEU A 402 -8.60 13.11 13.62
N ALA A 403 -7.57 13.32 14.44
CA ALA A 403 -6.24 13.71 13.96
C ALA A 403 -5.59 12.61 13.09
N GLU A 404 -5.79 11.34 13.44
CA GLU A 404 -5.31 10.18 12.65
C GLU A 404 -5.94 10.19 11.24
N ASP A 405 -7.26 10.43 11.14
CA ASP A 405 -7.96 10.50 9.86
C ASP A 405 -7.53 11.71 9.03
N THR A 406 -7.05 12.79 9.67
CA THR A 406 -6.49 13.95 8.95
C THR A 406 -5.17 13.59 8.28
N ASP A 407 -4.29 12.86 8.98
CA ASP A 407 -3.02 12.37 8.42
C ASP A 407 -3.25 11.33 7.30
N ASP A 408 -4.22 10.41 7.49
CA ASP A 408 -4.62 9.43 6.47
C ASP A 408 -5.22 10.12 5.23
N LEU A 409 -6.12 11.09 5.42
CA LEU A 409 -6.72 11.87 4.34
C LEU A 409 -5.64 12.62 3.53
N GLN A 410 -4.74 13.32 4.21
CA GLN A 410 -3.62 14.02 3.56
C GLN A 410 -2.71 13.04 2.82
N GLY A 411 -2.42 11.88 3.39
CA GLY A 411 -1.64 10.82 2.73
C GLY A 411 -2.27 10.32 1.43
N HIS A 412 -3.56 9.99 1.45
CA HIS A 412 -4.27 9.56 0.25
C HIS A 412 -4.39 10.68 -0.79
N THR A 413 -4.56 11.93 -0.34
CA THR A 413 -4.59 13.11 -1.22
C THR A 413 -3.25 13.31 -1.94
N VAL A 414 -2.13 13.21 -1.21
CA VAL A 414 -0.78 13.32 -1.77
C VAL A 414 -0.49 12.19 -2.78
N ASN A 415 -0.89 10.96 -2.47
CA ASN A 415 -0.74 9.83 -3.40
C ASN A 415 -1.47 10.11 -4.72
N LEU A 416 -2.71 10.60 -4.66
CA LEU A 416 -3.47 10.94 -5.85
C LEU A 416 -2.84 12.12 -6.61
N LEU A 417 -2.44 13.20 -5.94
CA LEU A 417 -1.75 14.32 -6.58
C LEU A 417 -0.47 13.87 -7.32
N SER A 418 0.27 12.91 -6.76
CA SER A 418 1.46 12.36 -7.41
C SER A 418 1.17 11.52 -8.68
N ALA A 419 -0.07 11.07 -8.86
CA ALA A 419 -0.52 10.32 -10.04
C ALA A 419 -1.12 11.22 -11.14
N LEU A 420 -1.43 12.49 -10.86
CA LEU A 420 -2.06 13.41 -11.82
C LEU A 420 -1.03 14.11 -12.72
N PRO A 421 -1.37 14.48 -13.97
CA PRO A 421 -0.47 15.20 -14.86
C PRO A 421 0.00 16.54 -14.29
N LEU A 422 1.30 16.84 -14.47
CA LEU A 422 1.95 18.02 -13.89
C LEU A 422 1.32 19.35 -14.32
N GLN A 423 0.76 19.40 -15.54
CA GLN A 423 0.11 20.59 -16.10
C GLN A 423 -1.15 21.04 -15.35
N CYS A 424 -1.73 20.15 -14.51
CA CYS A 424 -2.94 20.43 -13.74
C CYS A 424 -2.64 20.83 -12.28
N LEU A 425 -1.37 20.73 -11.84
CA LEU A 425 -0.96 21.05 -10.47
C LEU A 425 -0.77 22.56 -10.25
N ASP A 426 -0.84 23.36 -11.31
CA ASP A 426 -0.83 24.83 -11.27
C ASP A 426 -1.95 25.41 -10.39
N LEU A 427 -3.08 24.70 -10.29
CA LEU A 427 -4.20 25.05 -9.42
C LEU A 427 -3.87 24.99 -7.92
N LEU A 428 -2.82 24.29 -7.50
CA LEU A 428 -2.34 24.34 -6.11
C LEU A 428 -1.80 25.73 -5.74
N LEU A 429 -1.42 26.54 -6.73
CA LEU A 429 -0.82 27.87 -6.56
C LEU A 429 -1.79 29.01 -6.92
N THR A 430 -2.84 28.74 -7.69
CA THR A 430 -3.75 29.74 -8.28
C THR A 430 -4.84 30.23 -7.30
N ALA A 431 -4.57 30.16 -6.01
CA ALA A 431 -5.48 30.58 -4.95
C ALA A 431 -5.58 32.10 -4.81
N PRO A 432 -6.74 32.66 -4.44
CA PRO A 432 -6.80 34.05 -3.98
C PRO A 432 -5.96 34.22 -2.71
N LEU A 433 -5.25 35.35 -2.62
CA LEU A 433 -4.45 35.71 -1.46
C LEU A 433 -5.38 36.25 -0.37
N ALA A 434 -5.59 35.48 0.69
CA ALA A 434 -6.33 35.91 1.86
C ALA A 434 -5.39 36.60 2.87
N PRO A 435 -5.90 37.53 3.71
CA PRO A 435 -5.09 38.12 4.78
C PRO A 435 -4.70 37.03 5.80
N GLY A 436 -3.41 36.67 5.82
CA GLY A 436 -2.86 35.60 6.65
C GLY A 436 -2.36 34.37 5.89
N SER A 437 -2.59 34.31 4.57
CA SER A 437 -1.98 33.27 3.71
C SER A 437 -0.47 33.44 3.60
N GLU A 438 0.24 32.32 3.57
CA GLU A 438 1.65 32.27 3.21
C GLU A 438 1.79 32.66 1.73
N GLN A 439 2.60 33.68 1.46
CA GLN A 439 2.81 34.18 0.11
C GLN A 439 4.28 34.29 -0.24
N PHE A 440 4.60 34.00 -1.50
CA PHE A 440 5.95 34.17 -2.01
C PHE A 440 5.91 34.74 -3.42
N ASN A 441 6.52 35.92 -3.62
CA ASN A 441 6.48 36.68 -4.88
C ASN A 441 5.06 36.91 -5.43
N GLY A 442 4.07 37.10 -4.55
CA GLY A 442 2.67 37.32 -4.94
C GLY A 442 1.91 36.06 -5.37
N VAL A 443 2.48 34.87 -5.12
CA VAL A 443 1.80 33.57 -5.31
C VAL A 443 1.48 32.96 -3.95
N ASN A 444 0.30 32.34 -3.83
CA ASN A 444 -0.12 31.65 -2.61
C ASN A 444 0.69 30.36 -2.42
N MET A 445 1.25 30.17 -1.23
CA MET A 445 2.08 29.03 -0.83
C MET A 445 1.45 28.17 0.27
N ASP A 446 0.17 28.39 0.64
CA ASP A 446 -0.51 27.67 1.72
C ASP A 446 -0.48 26.15 1.50
N CYS A 447 -0.77 25.70 0.28
CA CYS A 447 -0.75 24.27 -0.08
C CYS A 447 0.67 23.70 -0.03
N VAL A 448 1.65 24.44 -0.56
CA VAL A 448 3.06 24.03 -0.55
C VAL A 448 3.59 23.95 0.88
N GLN A 449 3.25 24.92 1.73
CA GLN A 449 3.61 24.92 3.14
C GLN A 449 2.95 23.76 3.88
N LYS A 450 1.68 23.47 3.59
CA LYS A 450 0.99 22.33 4.20
C LYS A 450 1.62 20.99 3.80
N LEU A 451 2.00 20.84 2.53
CA LEU A 451 2.74 19.67 2.02
C LEU A 451 4.12 19.54 2.66
N LEU A 452 4.84 20.66 2.87
CA LEU A 452 6.12 20.67 3.57
C LEU A 452 5.97 20.21 5.03
N CYS A 453 5.03 20.80 5.79
CA CYS A 453 4.77 20.38 7.16
C CYS A 453 4.34 18.91 7.25
N PHE A 454 3.55 18.42 6.28
CA PHE A 454 3.19 17.01 6.20
C PHE A 454 4.41 16.11 5.96
N MET A 455 5.32 16.50 5.06
CA MET A 455 6.58 15.78 4.85
C MET A 455 7.44 15.74 6.13
N GLU A 456 7.58 16.87 6.82
CA GLU A 456 8.33 16.98 8.09
C GLU A 456 7.80 16.02 9.15
N GLN A 457 6.48 16.00 9.37
CA GLN A 457 5.83 15.08 10.31
C GLN A 457 6.09 13.61 9.95
N ARG A 458 6.09 13.27 8.66
CA ARG A 458 6.36 11.91 8.19
C ARG A 458 7.84 11.52 8.30
N LEU A 459 8.75 12.47 8.18
CA LEU A 459 10.18 12.26 8.41
C LEU A 459 10.47 11.95 9.89
N GLU A 460 9.77 12.61 10.81
CA GLU A 460 9.91 12.41 12.25
C GLU A 460 9.36 11.06 12.74
N GLN A 461 8.28 10.56 12.13
CA GLN A 461 7.65 9.29 12.53
C GLN A 461 8.49 8.05 12.22
N GLY A 462 9.30 8.05 11.15
CA GLY A 462 10.20 6.96 10.77
C GLY A 462 9.56 5.62 10.33
N ASP A 463 8.29 5.38 10.66
CA ASP A 463 7.56 4.15 10.32
C ASP A 463 7.19 4.07 8.83
N LYS A 464 7.55 2.95 8.18
CA LYS A 464 7.26 2.69 6.75
C LYS A 464 7.68 3.87 5.84
N ALA A 465 8.88 4.39 6.08
CA ALA A 465 9.43 5.57 5.42
C ALA A 465 9.28 5.53 3.88
N LYS A 466 9.52 4.37 3.24
CA LYS A 466 9.36 4.21 1.79
C LYS A 466 7.95 4.56 1.31
N GLU A 467 6.93 3.87 1.83
CA GLU A 467 5.53 4.02 1.37
C GLU A 467 4.99 5.43 1.66
N LYS A 468 5.40 6.02 2.79
CA LYS A 468 4.88 7.31 3.24
C LYS A 468 5.61 8.53 2.66
N LEU A 469 6.94 8.45 2.44
CA LEU A 469 7.75 9.60 2.00
C LEU A 469 7.93 9.68 0.49
N THR A 470 7.96 8.55 -0.21
CA THR A 470 8.20 8.56 -1.66
C THR A 470 7.16 9.40 -2.43
N PRO A 471 5.85 9.28 -2.16
CA PRO A 471 4.84 10.06 -2.90
C PRO A 471 4.97 11.57 -2.68
N ILE A 472 5.22 12.00 -1.44
CA ILE A 472 5.37 13.43 -1.11
C ILE A 472 6.68 14.00 -1.68
N LEU A 473 7.79 13.26 -1.60
CA LEU A 473 9.07 13.68 -2.19
C LEU A 473 8.94 13.83 -3.70
N ASN A 474 8.31 12.88 -4.39
CA ASN A 474 8.09 12.95 -5.83
C ASN A 474 7.19 14.12 -6.21
N LEU A 475 6.07 14.31 -5.52
CA LEU A 475 5.14 15.43 -5.77
C LEU A 475 5.85 16.78 -5.60
N LEU A 476 6.60 16.98 -4.51
CA LEU A 476 7.35 18.22 -4.28
C LEU A 476 8.48 18.41 -5.29
N THR A 477 9.16 17.33 -5.70
CA THR A 477 10.22 17.38 -6.70
C THR A 477 9.67 17.81 -8.06
N GLU A 478 8.59 17.18 -8.53
CA GLU A 478 7.97 17.54 -9.80
C GLU A 478 7.34 18.94 -9.76
N SER A 479 6.72 19.31 -8.65
CA SER A 479 6.21 20.68 -8.44
C SER A 479 7.34 21.72 -8.50
N CYS A 480 8.55 21.38 -8.02
CA CYS A 480 9.74 22.24 -8.14
C CYS A 480 10.28 22.34 -9.57
N ARG A 481 10.12 21.28 -10.38
CA ARG A 481 10.49 21.30 -11.81
C ARG A 481 9.53 22.19 -12.60
N ALA A 482 8.22 22.03 -12.36
CA ALA A 482 7.17 22.77 -13.04
C ALA A 482 7.10 24.26 -12.64
N HIS A 483 7.16 24.57 -11.34
CA HIS A 483 6.91 25.93 -10.83
C HIS A 483 8.16 26.54 -10.18
N ARG A 484 8.63 27.66 -10.74
CA ARG A 484 9.83 28.37 -10.26
C ARG A 484 9.64 28.93 -8.86
N GLU A 485 8.45 29.41 -8.55
CA GLU A 485 8.06 30.03 -7.29
C GLU A 485 8.09 29.01 -6.16
N THR A 486 7.47 27.84 -6.37
CA THR A 486 7.50 26.68 -5.45
C THR A 486 8.94 26.27 -5.16
N ARG A 487 9.78 26.11 -6.19
CA ARG A 487 11.19 25.74 -6.02
C ARG A 487 11.96 26.76 -5.19
N LYS A 488 11.77 28.06 -5.44
CA LYS A 488 12.45 29.12 -4.67
C LYS A 488 11.96 29.15 -3.21
N TYR A 489 10.66 28.99 -3.00
CA TYR A 489 10.06 28.94 -1.67
C TYR A 489 10.61 27.76 -0.86
N LEU A 490 10.52 26.54 -1.39
CA LEU A 490 11.03 25.33 -0.74
C LEU A 490 12.54 25.36 -0.55
N ARG A 491 13.30 25.95 -1.50
CA ARG A 491 14.73 26.17 -1.31
C ARG A 491 15.01 27.07 -0.11
N ASN A 492 14.25 28.14 0.09
CA ASN A 492 14.46 29.04 1.22
C ASN A 492 14.13 28.38 2.57
N GLN A 493 13.10 27.51 2.60
CA GLN A 493 12.70 26.78 3.82
C GLN A 493 13.64 25.61 4.14
N ILE A 494 13.99 24.79 3.14
CA ILE A 494 14.75 23.54 3.33
C ILE A 494 16.26 23.79 3.25
N LEU A 495 16.73 24.62 2.31
CA LEU A 495 18.15 24.87 2.04
C LEU A 495 18.51 26.35 2.24
N PRO A 496 18.33 26.90 3.46
CA PRO A 496 18.71 28.27 3.73
C PRO A 496 20.22 28.47 3.49
N PRO A 497 20.67 29.69 3.15
CA PRO A 497 22.08 29.97 2.94
C PRO A 497 22.93 29.51 4.13
N LEU A 498 23.95 28.70 3.87
CA LEU A 498 24.77 28.08 4.92
C LEU A 498 25.50 29.15 5.74
N ARG A 499 25.32 29.14 7.05
CA ARG A 499 26.07 30.01 7.99
C ARG A 499 27.11 29.22 8.75
N ASP A 500 26.70 28.07 9.29
CA ASP A 500 27.56 27.15 10.02
C ASP A 500 27.82 25.89 9.18
N VAL A 501 29.11 25.60 8.95
CA VAL A 501 29.62 24.44 8.22
C VAL A 501 30.57 23.59 9.09
N SER A 502 30.41 23.68 10.41
CA SER A 502 31.22 22.92 11.37
C SER A 502 30.80 21.45 11.47
N GLN A 503 29.48 21.21 11.39
CA GLN A 503 28.88 19.88 11.49
C GLN A 503 28.69 19.25 10.11
N ARG A 504 28.58 17.91 10.05
CA ARG A 504 28.31 17.24 8.78
C ARG A 504 26.88 17.55 8.29
N PRO A 505 26.64 17.58 6.96
CA PRO A 505 25.32 17.84 6.41
C PRO A 505 24.20 16.92 6.92
N GLU A 506 24.49 15.64 7.19
CA GLU A 506 23.55 14.64 7.72
C GLU A 506 23.32 14.71 9.24
N GLU A 507 24.18 15.44 9.96
CA GLU A 507 24.10 15.65 11.40
C GLU A 507 23.12 16.80 11.69
N GLY A 508 22.25 16.60 12.70
CA GLY A 508 21.24 17.58 13.10
C GLY A 508 19.78 17.12 12.93
N SER A 509 18.87 17.96 13.43
CA SER A 509 17.42 17.75 13.40
C SER A 509 16.70 18.53 12.31
N THR A 510 17.41 19.38 11.55
CA THR A 510 16.80 20.17 10.46
C THR A 510 16.28 19.28 9.35
N VAL A 511 15.26 19.73 8.62
CA VAL A 511 14.67 19.02 7.46
C VAL A 511 15.75 18.68 6.43
N LYS A 512 16.68 19.61 6.16
CA LYS A 512 17.86 19.36 5.34
C LYS A 512 18.63 18.13 5.83
N SER A 513 19.05 18.14 7.09
CA SER A 513 19.87 17.05 7.65
C SER A 513 19.15 15.70 7.62
N GLN A 514 17.83 15.71 7.88
CA GLN A 514 16.99 14.52 7.79
C GLN A 514 16.93 13.97 6.36
N ILE A 515 16.69 14.82 5.35
CA ILE A 515 16.67 14.40 3.94
C ILE A 515 18.06 13.93 3.47
N VAL A 516 19.13 14.62 3.86
CA VAL A 516 20.50 14.20 3.51
C VAL A 516 20.83 12.82 4.10
N ARG A 517 20.35 12.51 5.31
CA ARG A 517 20.46 11.18 5.91
C ARG A 517 19.69 10.11 5.10
N LEU A 518 18.59 10.47 4.45
CA LEU A 518 17.88 9.53 3.56
C LEU A 518 18.66 9.20 2.29
N MET A 519 19.59 10.04 1.84
CA MET A 519 20.42 9.79 0.64
C MET A 519 21.36 8.59 0.80
N THR A 520 21.56 8.11 2.03
CA THR A 520 22.35 6.91 2.36
C THR A 520 21.50 5.80 2.99
N HIS A 521 20.17 5.87 2.84
CA HIS A 521 19.25 4.83 3.29
C HIS A 521 19.43 3.51 2.49
N LEU A 522 19.06 2.39 3.12
CA LEU A 522 19.20 1.04 2.54
C LEU A 522 18.29 0.81 1.33
N ASP A 523 17.10 1.41 1.35
CA ASP A 523 16.15 1.37 0.23
C ASP A 523 16.61 2.30 -0.92
N THR A 524 16.85 1.72 -2.09
CA THR A 524 17.35 2.42 -3.27
C THR A 524 16.39 3.49 -3.76
N ASP A 525 15.09 3.21 -3.79
CA ASP A 525 14.08 4.12 -4.34
C ASP A 525 14.00 5.38 -3.47
N LEU A 526 13.90 5.22 -2.15
CA LEU A 526 13.87 6.33 -1.20
C LEU A 526 15.15 7.17 -1.26
N LYS A 527 16.31 6.51 -1.34
CA LYS A 527 17.61 7.16 -1.54
C LYS A 527 17.63 8.03 -2.80
N HIS A 528 17.15 7.49 -3.91
CA HIS A 528 17.10 8.21 -5.18
C HIS A 528 16.13 9.39 -5.12
N CYS A 529 14.94 9.22 -4.54
CA CYS A 529 13.95 10.29 -4.42
C CYS A 529 14.43 11.44 -3.53
N ALA A 530 15.04 11.14 -2.38
CA ALA A 530 15.61 12.14 -1.48
C ALA A 530 16.74 12.94 -2.15
N ALA A 531 17.66 12.24 -2.81
CA ALA A 531 18.78 12.87 -3.51
C ALA A 531 18.30 13.72 -4.70
N ASP A 532 17.33 13.22 -5.46
CA ASP A 532 16.76 13.93 -6.60
C ASP A 532 16.04 15.22 -6.18
N PHE A 533 15.28 15.18 -5.09
CA PHE A 533 14.60 16.35 -4.56
C PHE A 533 15.57 17.50 -4.24
N ILE A 534 16.64 17.20 -3.49
CA ILE A 534 17.67 18.19 -3.16
C ILE A 534 18.41 18.67 -4.42
N PHE A 535 18.63 17.79 -5.40
CA PHE A 535 19.28 18.14 -6.66
C PHE A 535 18.44 19.15 -7.46
N VAL A 536 17.11 18.98 -7.53
CA VAL A 536 16.19 19.93 -8.18
C VAL A 536 16.14 21.27 -7.44
N LEU A 537 16.11 21.29 -6.10
CA LEU A 537 16.20 22.53 -5.31
C LEU A 537 17.52 23.28 -5.56
N CYS A 538 18.57 22.54 -5.90
CA CYS A 538 19.87 23.06 -6.30
C CYS A 538 19.94 23.55 -7.77
N LYS A 539 18.82 23.57 -8.50
CA LYS A 539 18.76 23.85 -9.96
C LYS A 539 19.58 22.85 -10.78
N GLU A 540 19.62 21.59 -10.33
CA GLU A 540 20.35 20.50 -11.01
C GLU A 540 21.84 20.82 -11.23
N ASN A 541 22.40 21.64 -10.35
CA ASN A 541 23.79 22.06 -10.40
C ASN A 541 24.65 21.21 -9.45
N VAL A 542 25.59 20.44 -10.00
CA VAL A 542 26.46 19.53 -9.24
C VAL A 542 27.23 20.27 -8.13
N ARG A 543 27.82 21.43 -8.42
CA ARG A 543 28.61 22.18 -7.43
C ARG A 543 27.76 22.64 -6.26
N ARG A 544 26.57 23.16 -6.54
CA ARG A 544 25.63 23.59 -5.50
C ARG A 544 25.10 22.40 -4.71
N PHE A 545 24.80 21.29 -5.38
CA PHE A 545 24.35 20.06 -4.73
C PHE A 545 25.39 19.56 -3.72
N VAL A 546 26.65 19.40 -4.14
CA VAL A 546 27.76 18.99 -3.28
C VAL A 546 27.98 19.94 -2.11
N LYS A 547 27.83 21.26 -2.33
CA LYS A 547 27.93 22.26 -1.25
C LYS A 547 26.95 22.02 -0.10
N TYR A 548 25.73 21.58 -0.39
CA TYR A 548 24.68 21.39 0.64
C TYR A 548 24.64 19.98 1.22
N THR A 549 25.06 18.96 0.47
CA THR A 549 24.94 17.55 0.89
C THR A 549 26.26 16.90 1.27
N GLY A 550 27.40 17.46 0.85
CA GLY A 550 28.70 16.77 0.84
C GLY A 550 28.79 15.75 -0.30
N TYR A 551 29.99 15.58 -0.87
CA TYR A 551 30.20 14.68 -2.00
C TYR A 551 29.96 13.21 -1.62
N GLY A 552 30.27 12.79 -0.38
CA GLY A 552 30.02 11.42 0.09
C GLY A 552 28.55 11.01 -0.03
N ASN A 553 27.63 11.87 0.41
CA ASN A 553 26.20 11.62 0.28
C ASN A 553 25.71 11.77 -1.17
N ALA A 554 26.26 12.74 -1.92
CA ALA A 554 25.88 13.02 -3.31
C ALA A 554 26.35 11.96 -4.32
N ALA A 555 27.46 11.25 -4.04
CA ALA A 555 28.16 10.40 -4.99
C ALA A 555 27.25 9.34 -5.61
N GLY A 556 26.31 8.77 -4.85
CA GLY A 556 25.38 7.76 -5.36
C GLY A 556 24.48 8.27 -6.50
N LEU A 557 23.92 9.48 -6.35
CA LEU A 557 23.10 10.09 -7.39
C LEU A 557 23.96 10.53 -8.58
N LEU A 558 25.12 11.14 -8.31
CA LEU A 558 26.04 11.60 -9.36
C LEU A 558 26.55 10.43 -10.21
N ALA A 559 26.86 9.28 -9.60
CA ALA A 559 27.23 8.06 -10.31
C ALA A 559 26.10 7.54 -11.20
N THR A 560 24.88 7.48 -10.67
CA THR A 560 23.71 6.96 -11.40
C THR A 560 23.34 7.85 -12.60
N ARG A 561 23.60 9.16 -12.51
CA ARG A 561 23.33 10.13 -13.58
C ARG A 561 24.52 10.39 -14.53
N GLY A 562 25.67 9.74 -14.33
CA GLY A 562 26.86 10.01 -15.15
C GLY A 562 27.40 11.44 -14.95
N LEU A 563 27.33 11.97 -13.72
CA LEU A 563 27.75 13.34 -13.38
C LEU A 563 29.03 13.37 -12.52
N LEU A 564 29.75 12.25 -12.41
CA LEU A 564 30.98 12.15 -11.63
C LEU A 564 32.16 12.94 -12.24
N GLY A 565 32.18 13.10 -13.56
CA GLY A 565 33.23 13.82 -14.29
C GLY A 565 33.13 15.35 -14.22
N GLY A 566 32.18 15.88 -13.44
CA GLY A 566 31.78 17.29 -13.52
C GLY A 566 30.85 17.55 -14.71
N GLN A 567 30.39 18.80 -14.85
CA GLN A 567 29.53 19.17 -15.99
C GLN A 567 30.35 19.08 -17.29
N SER A 568 30.19 17.98 -18.04
CA SER A 568 30.53 17.93 -19.47
C SER A 568 29.47 18.73 -20.24
N ALA A 569 29.84 19.32 -21.38
CA ALA A 569 29.09 20.31 -22.16
C ALA A 569 27.71 19.85 -22.70
N GLN A 570 27.27 18.63 -22.40
CA GLN A 570 25.92 18.12 -22.67
C GLN A 570 25.02 18.27 -21.44
N SER A 571 24.87 19.51 -20.96
CA SER A 571 23.79 19.85 -20.04
C SER A 571 22.47 19.62 -20.77
N VAL A 572 21.72 18.59 -20.39
CA VAL A 572 20.27 18.52 -20.65
C VAL A 572 19.70 19.87 -20.21
N THR A 573 19.18 20.61 -21.17
CA THR A 573 18.72 21.99 -21.04
C THR A 573 17.46 22.02 -20.19
N ALA A 574 17.62 22.00 -18.86
CA ALA A 574 16.54 22.37 -17.97
C ALA A 574 16.49 23.90 -17.86
N HIS A 575 15.31 24.48 -18.06
CA HIS A 575 15.01 25.92 -18.12
C HIS A 575 15.22 26.65 -16.75
N TYR A 576 16.44 26.62 -16.21
CA TYR A 576 16.76 27.27 -14.93
C TYR A 576 17.49 28.61 -15.15
N SER A 577 16.89 29.71 -14.69
CA SER A 577 17.51 31.05 -14.67
C SER A 577 18.79 31.05 -13.82
N SER A 578 19.86 31.63 -14.36
CA SER A 578 21.24 31.65 -13.81
C SER A 578 21.37 32.38 -12.46
N ASP A 579 20.49 33.34 -12.16
CA ASP A 579 20.69 34.25 -11.04
C ASP A 579 20.30 33.64 -9.69
N SER A 580 21.29 33.35 -8.85
CA SER A 580 21.29 33.59 -7.39
C SER A 580 22.58 33.01 -6.80
N ASN A 581 23.50 33.88 -6.39
CA ASN A 581 24.64 33.51 -5.56
C ASN A 581 24.14 33.24 -4.14
N SER A 582 24.22 31.99 -3.67
CA SER A 582 23.80 31.57 -2.32
C SER A 582 24.95 31.56 -1.32
N ASP A 583 26.04 32.25 -1.64
CA ASP A 583 27.24 32.31 -0.82
C ASP A 583 27.10 33.45 0.17
N THR A 584 26.88 33.09 1.43
CA THR A 584 26.95 33.97 2.59
C THR A 584 28.40 34.41 2.81
N GLU A 585 28.59 35.52 3.52
CA GLU A 585 29.92 36.05 3.79
C GLU A 585 30.72 35.09 4.69
N GLU A 586 30.06 34.44 5.66
CA GLU A 586 30.65 33.42 6.53
C GLU A 586 31.14 32.20 5.72
N TYR A 587 30.34 31.75 4.74
CA TYR A 587 30.72 30.63 3.88
C TYR A 587 31.92 30.95 3.00
N ARG A 588 32.02 32.18 2.47
CA ARG A 588 33.16 32.59 1.62
C ARG A 588 34.48 32.55 2.37
N GLN A 589 34.48 32.97 3.63
CA GLN A 589 35.68 32.97 4.49
C GLN A 589 36.18 31.56 4.80
N GLN A 590 35.28 30.58 4.82
CA GLN A 590 35.61 29.19 5.18
C GLN A 590 35.70 28.25 3.98
N LYS A 591 35.35 28.71 2.77
CA LYS A 591 35.22 27.88 1.56
C LYS A 591 36.46 27.03 1.28
N ASP A 592 37.65 27.60 1.47
CA ASP A 592 38.92 26.93 1.20
C ASP A 592 39.29 25.87 2.25
N ARG A 593 38.59 25.86 3.40
CA ARG A 593 38.81 24.93 4.51
C ARG A 593 37.77 23.82 4.59
N ILE A 594 36.75 23.84 3.73
CA ILE A 594 35.68 22.83 3.71
C ILE A 594 36.18 21.62 2.93
N ASN A 595 36.14 20.44 3.56
CA ASN A 595 36.40 19.20 2.86
C ASN A 595 35.19 18.88 1.94
N PRO A 596 35.37 18.78 0.60
CA PRO A 596 34.26 18.52 -0.33
C PRO A 596 33.55 17.19 -0.08
N VAL A 597 34.25 16.19 0.47
CA VAL A 597 33.72 14.86 0.75
C VAL A 597 32.75 14.89 1.93
N THR A 598 33.17 15.47 3.04
CA THR A 598 32.41 15.49 4.30
C THR A 598 31.50 16.71 4.43
N GLY A 599 31.68 17.74 3.58
CA GLY A 599 30.88 18.96 3.58
C GLY A 599 31.06 19.84 4.83
N ARG A 600 32.09 19.58 5.64
CA ARG A 600 32.40 20.32 6.87
C ARG A 600 33.81 20.91 6.86
N VAL A 601 34.04 21.91 7.69
CA VAL A 601 35.38 22.40 7.99
C VAL A 601 36.09 21.40 8.90
N GLU A 602 37.19 20.82 8.42
CA GLU A 602 38.01 19.93 9.22
C GLU A 602 39.18 20.70 9.84
N ALA A 603 39.58 20.30 11.05
CA ALA A 603 40.84 20.78 11.61
C ALA A 603 41.98 20.32 10.70
N GLN A 604 42.95 21.19 10.44
CA GLN A 604 44.17 20.78 9.72
C GLN A 604 44.83 19.67 10.52
N MET A 605 44.87 18.47 9.95
CA MET A 605 45.64 17.38 10.54
C MET A 605 47.13 17.73 10.43
N PRO A 606 47.95 17.43 11.45
CA PRO A 606 49.39 17.57 11.32
C PRO A 606 49.88 16.73 10.14
N ASP A 607 50.89 17.21 9.41
CA ASP A 607 51.41 16.50 8.24
C ASP A 607 51.96 15.14 8.73
N PRO A 608 51.48 13.99 8.22
CA PRO A 608 51.99 12.67 8.61
C PRO A 608 53.50 12.51 8.38
N MET A 609 54.09 13.35 7.52
CA MET A 609 55.51 13.37 7.19
C MET A 609 56.27 14.46 7.95
N GLU A 610 55.62 15.17 8.87
CA GLU A 610 56.24 16.18 9.74
C GLU A 610 57.15 15.47 10.77
N GLY A 611 58.44 15.79 10.74
CA GLY A 611 59.45 15.16 11.61
C GLY A 611 60.20 13.97 11.00
N MET A 612 59.87 13.53 9.77
CA MET A 612 60.67 12.54 9.02
C MET A 612 61.76 13.23 8.18
N SER A 613 62.94 12.63 8.14
CA SER A 613 64.03 13.02 7.22
C SER A 613 63.68 12.67 5.76
N GLU A 614 64.23 13.39 4.77
CA GLU A 614 63.94 13.13 3.35
C GLU A 614 64.18 11.66 2.94
N GLN A 615 65.20 11.03 3.53
CA GLN A 615 65.50 9.62 3.28
C GLN A 615 64.39 8.69 3.82
N GLU A 616 63.87 8.94 5.02
CA GLU A 616 62.74 8.20 5.58
C GLU A 616 61.46 8.42 4.76
N LYS A 617 61.25 9.63 4.24
CA LYS A 617 60.12 9.92 3.33
C LYS A 617 60.21 9.07 2.06
N GLU A 618 61.40 8.95 1.48
CA GLU A 618 61.63 8.15 0.27
C GLU A 618 61.46 6.65 0.52
N GLU A 619 61.92 6.16 1.67
CA GLU A 619 61.75 4.75 2.07
C GLU A 619 60.28 4.38 2.29
N GLU A 620 59.51 5.23 2.99
CA GLU A 620 58.09 5.00 3.20
C GLU A 620 57.30 5.13 1.88
N ALA A 621 57.67 6.08 0.99
CA ALA A 621 57.09 6.16 -0.35
C ALA A 621 57.32 4.88 -1.17
N LYS A 622 58.55 4.34 -1.17
CA LYS A 622 58.87 3.06 -1.82
C LYS A 622 58.07 1.91 -1.22
N ARG A 623 57.88 1.90 0.10
CA ARG A 623 57.07 0.90 0.81
C ARG A 623 55.60 0.98 0.41
N LEU A 624 55.03 2.18 0.34
CA LEU A 624 53.65 2.41 -0.10
C LEU A 624 53.44 1.97 -1.55
N ILE A 625 54.35 2.31 -2.47
CA ILE A 625 54.30 1.87 -3.86
C ILE A 625 54.33 0.34 -3.94
N LYS A 626 55.20 -0.31 -3.18
CA LYS A 626 55.27 -1.77 -3.12
C LYS A 626 53.96 -2.36 -2.62
N LEU A 627 53.34 -1.76 -1.61
CA LEU A 627 52.05 -2.18 -1.08
C LEU A 627 50.92 -2.00 -2.09
N PHE A 628 50.81 -0.84 -2.74
CA PHE A 628 49.85 -0.59 -3.83
C PHE A 628 50.03 -1.59 -4.98
N SER A 629 51.27 -1.85 -5.40
CA SER A 629 51.55 -2.81 -6.47
C SER A 629 51.17 -4.24 -6.09
N LYS A 630 51.31 -4.61 -4.82
CA LYS A 630 50.90 -5.92 -4.31
C LYS A 630 49.39 -6.05 -4.32
N LEU A 631 48.68 -5.07 -3.75
CA LEU A 631 47.22 -5.04 -3.70
C LEU A 631 46.60 -5.02 -5.11
N SER A 632 47.22 -4.33 -6.07
CA SER A 632 46.76 -4.30 -7.47
C SER A 632 47.06 -5.59 -8.22
N ARG A 633 48.12 -6.34 -7.87
CA ARG A 633 48.44 -7.65 -8.47
C ARG A 633 47.56 -8.77 -7.92
N ASP A 634 47.14 -8.64 -6.66
CA ASP A 634 46.24 -9.57 -5.98
C ASP A 634 44.75 -9.30 -6.33
N ASP A 635 44.47 -8.41 -7.29
CA ASP A 635 43.12 -7.93 -7.69
C ASP A 635 42.24 -7.41 -6.54
N ILE A 636 42.85 -6.99 -5.43
CA ILE A 636 42.15 -6.41 -4.27
C ILE A 636 41.72 -4.97 -4.56
N ILE A 637 42.53 -4.22 -5.32
CA ILE A 637 42.22 -2.85 -5.75
C ILE A 637 42.30 -2.74 -7.27
N GLN A 638 41.30 -2.11 -7.88
CA GLN A 638 41.27 -1.82 -9.31
C GLN A 638 41.18 -0.31 -9.53
N PRO A 639 42.14 0.31 -10.25
CA PRO A 639 42.06 1.73 -10.57
C PRO A 639 40.93 1.99 -11.58
N MET A 640 39.99 2.85 -11.21
CA MET A 640 38.87 3.29 -12.03
C MET A 640 39.05 4.76 -12.41
N GLY A 641 38.63 5.14 -13.61
CA GLY A 641 38.47 6.53 -14.01
C GLY A 641 37.06 6.80 -14.50
N VAL A 642 36.80 8.04 -14.90
CA VAL A 642 35.50 8.48 -15.40
C VAL A 642 35.58 8.65 -16.92
N ASP A 643 34.68 8.01 -17.66
CA ASP A 643 34.59 8.16 -19.12
C ASP A 643 33.93 9.49 -19.55
N SER A 644 33.89 9.75 -20.86
CA SER A 644 33.23 10.95 -21.42
C SER A 644 31.72 11.00 -21.16
N GLU A 645 31.10 9.87 -20.82
CA GLU A 645 29.70 9.74 -20.42
C GLU A 645 29.51 9.86 -18.89
N GLY A 646 30.59 10.13 -18.15
CA GLY A 646 30.57 10.33 -16.71
C GLY A 646 30.40 9.06 -15.88
N ARG A 647 30.57 7.88 -16.48
CA ARG A 647 30.50 6.57 -15.81
C ARG A 647 31.88 6.10 -15.35
N LEU A 648 31.89 5.28 -14.29
CA LEU A 648 33.11 4.68 -13.76
C LEU A 648 33.53 3.49 -14.64
N VAL A 649 34.73 3.57 -15.23
CA VAL A 649 35.32 2.52 -16.05
C VAL A 649 36.75 2.22 -15.57
N PRO A 650 37.27 0.99 -15.73
CA PRO A 650 38.66 0.70 -15.39
C PRO A 650 39.62 1.62 -16.14
N MET A 651 40.68 2.11 -15.47
CA MET A 651 41.69 2.99 -16.09
C MET A 651 42.37 2.34 -17.30
N THR A 652 42.44 1.01 -17.36
CA THR A 652 42.93 0.26 -18.53
C THR A 652 42.05 0.45 -19.77
N GLY A 653 40.75 0.73 -19.58
CA GLY A 653 39.79 1.02 -20.64
C GLY A 653 39.75 2.49 -21.09
N LEU A 654 40.38 3.40 -20.35
CA LEU A 654 40.46 4.84 -20.67
C LEU A 654 41.64 5.20 -21.60
N GLY A 655 42.50 4.23 -21.92
CA GLY A 655 43.77 4.46 -22.61
C GLY A 655 43.75 4.23 -24.12
N ARG A 656 43.52 5.29 -24.91
CA ARG A 656 44.34 5.61 -26.10
C ARG A 656 44.20 7.02 -26.69
N ASN A 657 43.20 7.84 -26.31
CA ASN A 657 42.91 9.07 -27.07
C ASN A 657 43.22 10.41 -26.37
N SER A 658 43.62 10.48 -25.10
CA SER A 658 43.76 11.77 -24.39
C SER A 658 45.19 12.22 -24.05
N ILE A 659 46.22 11.38 -24.22
CA ILE A 659 47.60 11.73 -23.81
C ILE A 659 48.42 12.38 -24.95
N ILE A 660 47.84 12.59 -26.14
CA ILE A 660 48.59 13.12 -27.32
C ILE A 660 48.43 14.64 -27.52
N GLU A 661 47.44 15.32 -26.94
CA GLU A 661 47.16 16.72 -27.31
C GLU A 661 47.90 17.83 -26.51
N GLU A 662 48.67 17.53 -25.47
CA GLU A 662 49.40 18.58 -24.70
C GLU A 662 50.93 18.60 -24.90
N ARG A 663 51.44 18.14 -26.05
CA ARG A 663 52.87 18.25 -26.40
C ARG A 663 53.20 19.06 -27.65
N HIS A 664 52.32 19.97 -28.08
CA HIS A 664 52.64 20.91 -29.16
C HIS A 664 52.08 22.31 -28.88
N SER A 665 52.82 23.13 -28.12
CA SER A 665 52.89 24.59 -28.32
C SER A 665 53.84 25.25 -27.31
N ASP A 666 55.14 24.97 -27.33
CA ASP A 666 56.15 25.87 -26.74
C ASP A 666 57.57 25.48 -27.17
N SER A 667 57.92 25.80 -28.42
CA SER A 667 59.31 26.04 -28.82
C SER A 667 59.36 26.59 -30.26
N ASP A 668 59.24 27.91 -30.39
CA ASP A 668 59.73 28.64 -31.57
C ASP A 668 60.09 30.07 -31.14
N PHE A 669 61.29 30.20 -30.57
CA PHE A 669 62.08 31.43 -30.61
C PHE A 669 63.54 31.01 -30.79
N GLU A 670 63.94 30.82 -32.04
CA GLU A 670 65.36 30.76 -32.42
C GLU A 670 65.96 32.18 -32.39
N GLU A 671 67.07 32.31 -31.67
CA GLU A 671 68.08 33.34 -31.88
C GLU A 671 68.79 33.06 -33.23
N GLU A 672 68.73 34.00 -34.17
CA GLU A 672 69.76 34.15 -35.19
C GLU A 672 70.48 35.51 -35.02
N LYS A 673 71.79 35.44 -35.28
CA LYS A 673 72.80 36.50 -35.21
C LYS A 673 72.49 37.76 -36.01
#